data_AF-A0A939R2Q0-F1
#
_entry.id   AF-A0A939R2Q0-F1
#
_cell.length_a   1.000
_cell.length_b   1.000
_cell.length_c   1.000
_cell.angle_alpha   90.00
_cell.angle_beta   90.00
_cell.angle_gamma   90.00
#
_symmetry.space_group_name_H-M   'P 1'
#
loop_
_entity.id
_entity.type
_entity.pdbx_description
1 polymer ?
#
loop_
_entity_poly.entity_id
_entity_poly.type
_entity_poly.pdbx_seq_one_letter_code
_entity_poly.pdbx_strand_id
1 'polypeptide(L)'
;MKRLLLICLALWSVTALAQRTGVREEVLADWNKCSGLDCLYDFSPKASTPVPKGYEAVYISHYGRHGSRYAYTEKAYTIFLNLLSEGRRQDNLTPYGEALLNKLEPFWDNVKYRVGDLTPLGWEQHQYIGRTMVKSFPTAFGKGSVVDACSSGSTRSIVSMGSCCAAISREAPLASVYGHQSKLDIQATRPNEGPNPFKYTGPANVFPYPESSEDFFLRRFPGYRDVLARVFKDPDSCLGRYNPYRVFFHLYMLIAGMNSLPEDIRVDISDLVTPQEYATLWECDNYERLREYIAYRTPCSSIVDDIIAKADEALASGTRGAHLRFGHDHVAMALFMIMDIDGFDHFPSDPDDLVYWFQTFRARMATNIQLVFFAPKKNRKGDVLVKLLLNGEEARLGDLEPYSGPYYRWSDARSYLAQRANRFVTRPPENEWTATDVAPGIVYRSYVGVDPVSGRAQKVFVADWDMSSPGYALKFNTTADAVVTSRAMESSGAVVAMNACYEPASVVIKADGKYISDIPNNTIMDSGVPNWKNEGAIYTDGGRNVSISYDSRGRDLAQLRKFYKSSTAPNIFSSAPMLIDDYVPVGKSFAGYYNGDALKEFNYEDSRRHQGVRHPRTAVAITADNHLLMVVVDGRRPGVSEGMTCRELTEFLRQNFNPRYALNMDGGGSSTLCISGQGDPATHVVNYPSGSRRYDHSGERRLFTHFVLVKEQ
;
A
#
# COMPACT_ATOMS: atom_id res chain seq x y z
N MET A 1 2.60 -7.45 44.77
CA MET A 1 2.53 -7.03 43.34
C MET A 1 1.59 -7.89 42.49
N LYS A 2 1.63 -9.23 42.53
CA LYS A 2 0.74 -10.08 41.69
C LYS A 2 -0.77 -9.93 41.98
N ARG A 3 -1.19 -9.70 43.24
CA ARG A 3 -2.61 -9.46 43.59
C ARG A 3 -3.15 -8.08 43.19
N LEU A 4 -2.30 -7.04 43.13
CA LEU A 4 -2.74 -5.71 42.65
C LEU A 4 -2.88 -5.66 41.11
N LEU A 5 -2.02 -6.38 40.38
CA LEU A 5 -2.17 -6.52 38.91
C LEU A 5 -3.47 -7.21 38.52
N LEU A 6 -3.86 -8.28 39.23
CA LEU A 6 -5.10 -9.02 38.99
C LEU A 6 -6.37 -8.21 39.31
N ILE A 7 -6.33 -7.34 40.33
CA ILE A 7 -7.46 -6.47 40.68
C ILE A 7 -7.60 -5.31 39.67
N CYS A 8 -6.49 -4.75 39.18
CA CYS A 8 -6.53 -3.73 38.12
C CYS A 8 -6.98 -4.31 36.77
N LEU A 9 -6.56 -5.52 36.39
CA LEU A 9 -7.03 -6.22 35.19
C LEU A 9 -8.53 -6.54 35.27
N ALA A 10 -9.02 -6.99 36.43
CA ALA A 10 -10.44 -7.31 36.63
C ALA A 10 -11.34 -6.06 36.67
N LEU A 11 -10.87 -4.93 37.21
CA LEU A 11 -11.61 -3.65 37.20
C LEU A 11 -11.67 -3.03 35.79
N TRP A 12 -10.67 -3.26 34.94
CA TRP A 12 -10.61 -2.71 33.57
C TRP A 12 -11.39 -3.53 32.54
N SER A 13 -11.43 -4.86 32.68
CA SER A 13 -12.30 -5.71 31.87
C SER A 13 -13.79 -5.41 32.10
N VAL A 14 -14.18 -5.02 33.32
CA VAL A 14 -15.56 -4.64 33.66
C VAL A 14 -15.93 -3.29 33.05
N THR A 15 -15.01 -2.32 32.95
CA THR A 15 -15.29 -1.02 32.29
C THR A 15 -15.41 -1.11 30.78
N ALA A 16 -14.61 -1.95 30.10
CA ALA A 16 -14.70 -2.15 28.65
C ALA A 16 -15.94 -2.95 28.23
N LEU A 17 -16.36 -3.95 29.04
CA LEU A 17 -17.64 -4.64 28.83
C LEU A 17 -18.84 -3.71 29.12
N ALA A 18 -18.80 -2.93 30.20
CA ALA A 18 -19.89 -2.03 30.59
C ALA A 18 -20.09 -0.84 29.63
N GLN A 19 -19.03 -0.33 29.00
CA GLN A 19 -19.14 0.66 27.91
C GLN A 19 -19.75 0.07 26.63
N ARG A 20 -19.68 -1.25 26.45
CA ARG A 20 -20.11 -1.93 25.22
C ARG A 20 -21.53 -2.45 25.29
N THR A 21 -22.01 -2.89 26.46
CA THR A 21 -23.40 -3.37 26.60
C THR A 21 -24.46 -2.27 26.44
N GLY A 22 -24.08 -0.98 26.54
CA GLY A 22 -24.99 0.19 26.42
C GLY A 22 -25.22 0.74 25.00
N VAL A 23 -24.63 0.11 23.96
CA VAL A 23 -24.69 0.63 22.58
C VAL A 23 -26.13 0.66 22.05
N ARG A 24 -26.98 -0.30 22.43
CA ARG A 24 -28.37 -0.35 21.99
C ARG A 24 -29.15 0.84 22.56
N GLU A 25 -28.97 1.13 23.84
CA GLU A 25 -29.57 2.28 24.52
C GLU A 25 -29.05 3.59 23.94
N GLU A 26 -27.76 3.67 23.59
CA GLU A 26 -27.15 4.82 22.93
C GLU A 26 -27.77 5.09 21.56
N VAL A 27 -27.94 4.04 20.74
CA VAL A 27 -28.57 4.14 19.41
C VAL A 27 -30.04 4.50 19.53
N LEU A 28 -30.78 3.88 20.46
CA LEU A 28 -32.18 4.19 20.73
C LEU A 28 -32.40 5.62 21.21
N ALA A 29 -31.46 6.18 21.99
CA ALA A 29 -31.53 7.54 22.49
C ALA A 29 -31.13 8.60 21.45
N ASP A 30 -30.48 8.22 20.35
CA ASP A 30 -29.96 9.13 19.33
C ASP A 30 -30.36 8.68 17.92
N TRP A 31 -31.41 9.32 17.40
CA TRP A 31 -31.91 9.09 16.04
C TRP A 31 -30.83 9.21 14.95
N ASN A 32 -29.83 10.06 15.14
CA ASN A 32 -28.75 10.22 14.19
C ASN A 32 -27.85 8.97 14.16
N LYS A 33 -27.63 8.31 15.30
CA LYS A 33 -26.86 7.04 15.35
C LYS A 33 -27.61 5.87 14.73
N CYS A 34 -28.95 5.85 14.83
CA CYS A 34 -29.77 4.90 14.09
C CYS A 34 -29.58 5.01 12.56
N SER A 35 -29.00 6.11 12.05
CA SER A 35 -28.72 6.27 10.62
C SER A 35 -27.45 5.55 10.15
N GLY A 36 -26.72 4.87 11.04
CA GLY A 36 -25.54 4.08 10.70
C GLY A 36 -24.53 4.89 9.89
N LEU A 37 -24.19 4.45 8.69
CA LEU A 37 -23.26 5.17 7.81
C LEU A 37 -23.73 6.58 7.41
N ASP A 38 -25.01 6.92 7.46
CA ASP A 38 -25.51 8.27 7.18
C ASP A 38 -25.63 9.14 8.45
N CYS A 39 -25.17 8.63 9.61
CA CYS A 39 -24.96 9.43 10.82
C CYS A 39 -24.11 10.67 10.48
N LEU A 40 -24.51 11.84 10.99
CA LEU A 40 -23.81 13.09 10.74
C LEU A 40 -22.51 13.23 11.54
N TYR A 41 -21.56 13.96 10.97
CA TYR A 41 -20.34 14.36 11.69
C TYR A 41 -20.68 15.27 12.86
N ASP A 42 -19.99 15.08 13.99
CA ASP A 42 -20.20 15.86 15.19
C ASP A 42 -19.20 17.03 15.27
N PHE A 43 -19.73 18.25 15.23
CA PHE A 43 -18.96 19.49 15.28
C PHE A 43 -18.59 19.92 16.71
N SER A 44 -19.06 19.21 17.74
CA SER A 44 -18.76 19.54 19.13
C SER A 44 -17.24 19.50 19.39
N PRO A 45 -16.72 20.41 20.25
CA PRO A 45 -15.31 20.39 20.61
C PRO A 45 -14.90 19.04 21.20
N LYS A 46 -13.83 18.45 20.66
CA LYS A 46 -13.31 17.16 21.11
C LYS A 46 -12.22 17.34 22.14
N ALA A 47 -12.32 16.61 23.25
CA ALA A 47 -11.25 16.54 24.23
C ALA A 47 -10.03 15.84 23.59
N SER A 48 -8.83 16.37 23.84
CA SER A 48 -7.59 15.79 23.33
C SER A 48 -6.51 15.91 24.38
N THR A 49 -5.82 14.81 24.67
CA THR A 49 -4.68 14.78 25.58
C THR A 49 -3.58 15.70 25.02
N PRO A 50 -3.02 16.61 25.84
CA PRO A 50 -1.98 17.55 25.41
C PRO A 50 -0.72 16.85 24.88
N VAL A 51 0.01 17.53 23.99
CA VAL A 51 1.29 17.06 23.46
C VAL A 51 2.27 16.75 24.60
N PRO A 52 2.97 15.60 24.59
CA PRO A 52 3.90 15.24 25.66
C PRO A 52 4.98 16.30 25.87
N LYS A 53 5.37 16.52 27.13
CA LYS A 53 6.41 17.50 27.46
C LYS A 53 7.71 17.18 26.73
N GLY A 54 8.22 18.15 25.96
CA GLY A 54 9.45 18.00 25.18
C GLY A 54 9.27 17.49 23.76
N TYR A 55 8.03 17.27 23.33
CA TYR A 55 7.66 16.88 21.97
C TYR A 55 6.91 18.01 21.24
N GLU A 56 6.83 17.89 19.92
CA GLU A 56 6.00 18.72 19.05
C GLU A 56 5.39 17.87 17.93
N ALA A 57 4.18 18.23 17.47
CA ALA A 57 3.58 17.58 16.31
C ALA A 57 4.34 18.00 15.04
N VAL A 58 4.77 17.03 14.24
CA VAL A 58 5.57 17.28 13.03
C VAL A 58 4.87 16.85 11.76
N TYR A 59 4.06 15.79 11.81
CA TYR A 59 3.49 15.17 10.63
C TYR A 59 2.13 14.53 10.94
N ILE A 60 1.20 14.54 9.98
CA ILE A 60 -0.12 13.90 10.08
C ILE A 60 -0.35 13.00 8.87
N SER A 61 -0.71 11.74 9.09
CA SER A 61 -1.24 10.86 8.05
C SER A 61 -2.74 10.71 8.22
N HIS A 62 -3.50 10.98 7.16
CA HIS A 62 -4.97 11.01 7.21
C HIS A 62 -5.60 10.11 6.15
N TYR A 63 -6.73 9.50 6.52
CA TYR A 63 -7.73 8.98 5.60
C TYR A 63 -9.10 9.54 5.96
N GLY A 64 -9.81 10.12 4.98
CA GLY A 64 -11.11 10.73 5.16
C GLY A 64 -12.14 10.20 4.17
N ARG A 65 -13.30 9.78 4.66
CA ARG A 65 -14.50 9.57 3.86
C ARG A 65 -15.01 10.92 3.37
N HIS A 66 -15.65 10.94 2.19
CA HIS A 66 -16.42 12.10 1.75
C HIS A 66 -17.45 12.57 2.80
N GLY A 67 -17.82 13.85 2.75
CA GLY A 67 -18.85 14.40 3.63
C GLY A 67 -20.28 13.94 3.29
N SER A 68 -21.26 14.51 4.00
CA SER A 68 -22.69 14.34 3.75
C SER A 68 -23.02 14.54 2.27
N ARG A 69 -23.85 13.64 1.73
CA ARG A 69 -24.16 13.56 0.30
C ARG A 69 -25.63 13.24 0.08
N TYR A 70 -26.11 13.49 -1.14
CA TYR A 70 -27.32 12.84 -1.63
C TYR A 70 -27.11 11.32 -1.72
N ALA A 71 -28.19 10.53 -1.77
CA ALA A 71 -28.08 9.08 -1.90
C ALA A 71 -27.19 8.69 -3.09
N TYR A 72 -26.32 7.69 -2.91
CA TYR A 72 -25.35 7.30 -3.93
C TYR A 72 -25.97 6.52 -5.09
N THR A 73 -27.21 6.07 -4.94
CA THR A 73 -27.98 5.35 -5.96
C THR A 73 -29.40 5.87 -5.98
N GLU A 74 -29.97 6.00 -7.17
CA GLU A 74 -31.39 6.37 -7.36
C GLU A 74 -32.33 5.39 -6.67
N LYS A 75 -31.94 4.12 -6.51
CA LYS A 75 -32.77 3.06 -5.93
C LYS A 75 -33.17 3.36 -4.48
N ALA A 76 -32.35 4.12 -3.76
CA ALA A 76 -32.66 4.59 -2.42
C ALA A 76 -33.97 5.40 -2.40
N TYR A 77 -34.25 6.15 -3.46
CA TYR A 77 -35.47 6.93 -3.61
C TYR A 77 -36.55 6.15 -4.36
N THR A 78 -36.19 5.52 -5.48
CA THR A 78 -37.18 5.04 -6.45
C THR A 78 -37.84 3.72 -6.06
N ILE A 79 -37.20 2.85 -5.28
CA ILE A 79 -37.82 1.55 -4.94
C ILE A 79 -39.09 1.77 -4.13
N PHE A 80 -39.01 2.52 -3.03
CA PHE A 80 -40.18 2.75 -2.18
C PHE A 80 -41.22 3.66 -2.85
N LEU A 81 -40.76 4.68 -3.59
CA LEU A 81 -41.64 5.53 -4.39
C LEU A 81 -42.45 4.72 -5.42
N ASN A 82 -41.81 3.79 -6.14
CA ASN A 82 -42.51 2.93 -7.10
C ASN A 82 -43.56 2.02 -6.43
N LEU A 83 -43.30 1.53 -5.21
CA LEU A 83 -44.29 0.75 -4.46
C LEU A 83 -45.49 1.61 -4.09
N LEU A 84 -45.25 2.85 -3.62
CA LEU A 84 -46.32 3.79 -3.33
C LEU A 84 -47.15 4.10 -4.59
N SER A 85 -46.51 4.42 -5.72
CA SER A 85 -47.21 4.72 -6.98
C SER A 85 -48.01 3.52 -7.50
N GLU A 86 -47.50 2.30 -7.36
CA GLU A 86 -48.27 1.08 -7.66
C GLU A 86 -49.45 0.92 -6.70
N GLY A 87 -49.22 1.10 -5.40
CA GLY A 87 -50.25 1.04 -4.38
C GLY A 87 -51.41 1.99 -4.69
N ARG A 88 -51.13 3.22 -5.11
CA ARG A 88 -52.16 4.19 -5.53
C ARG A 88 -52.98 3.68 -6.72
N ARG A 89 -52.31 3.11 -7.74
CA ARG A 89 -52.99 2.54 -8.92
C ARG A 89 -53.91 1.36 -8.59
N GLN A 90 -53.58 0.62 -7.53
CA GLN A 90 -54.34 -0.55 -7.06
C GLN A 90 -55.35 -0.21 -5.96
N ASP A 91 -55.52 1.07 -5.59
CA ASP A 91 -56.28 1.49 -4.39
C ASP A 91 -55.81 0.76 -3.10
N ASN A 92 -54.51 0.52 -2.98
CA ASN A 92 -53.88 -0.21 -1.89
C ASN A 92 -53.12 0.71 -0.91
N LEU A 93 -53.28 2.04 -0.97
CA LEU A 93 -52.65 2.96 0.00
C LEU A 93 -53.58 3.28 1.18
N THR A 94 -53.02 3.34 2.38
CA THR A 94 -53.70 3.97 3.52
C THR A 94 -53.74 5.50 3.33
N PRO A 95 -54.51 6.26 4.13
CA PRO A 95 -54.43 7.72 4.13
C PRO A 95 -53.01 8.24 4.41
N TYR A 96 -52.26 7.52 5.26
CA TYR A 96 -50.85 7.83 5.51
C TYR A 96 -49.98 7.57 4.28
N GLY A 97 -50.18 6.44 3.59
CA GLY A 97 -49.47 6.12 2.35
C GLY A 97 -49.73 7.15 1.23
N GLU A 98 -50.97 7.61 1.09
CA GLU A 98 -51.32 8.69 0.15
C GLU A 98 -50.60 10.01 0.48
N ALA A 99 -50.59 10.39 1.76
CA ALA A 99 -49.87 11.59 2.21
C ALA A 99 -48.36 11.46 1.99
N LEU A 100 -47.78 10.29 2.25
CA LEU A 100 -46.36 10.03 2.05
C LEU A 100 -45.97 10.09 0.57
N LEU A 101 -46.78 9.51 -0.32
CA LEU A 101 -46.55 9.59 -1.77
C LEU A 101 -46.59 11.05 -2.27
N ASN A 102 -47.56 11.84 -1.81
CA ASN A 102 -47.66 13.27 -2.14
C ASN A 102 -46.47 14.10 -1.67
N LYS A 103 -45.74 13.65 -0.62
CA LYS A 103 -44.48 14.25 -0.18
C LYS A 103 -43.30 13.80 -1.05
N LEU A 104 -43.23 12.50 -1.36
CA LEU A 104 -42.05 11.90 -2.01
C LEU A 104 -41.99 12.12 -3.53
N GLU A 105 -43.12 12.28 -4.22
CA GLU A 105 -43.16 12.57 -5.67
C GLU A 105 -42.43 13.90 -6.01
N PRO A 106 -42.78 15.06 -5.43
CA PRO A 106 -42.06 16.31 -5.68
C PRO A 106 -40.60 16.28 -5.20
N PHE A 107 -40.35 15.58 -4.09
CA PHE A 107 -39.00 15.41 -3.57
C PHE A 107 -38.09 14.71 -4.59
N TRP A 108 -38.56 13.64 -5.23
CA TRP A 108 -37.80 12.94 -6.26
C TRP A 108 -37.42 13.85 -7.42
N ASP A 109 -38.34 14.71 -7.88
CA ASP A 109 -38.07 15.67 -8.94
C ASP A 109 -36.95 16.67 -8.59
N ASN A 110 -36.82 17.03 -7.30
CA ASN A 110 -35.79 17.92 -6.80
C ASN A 110 -34.40 17.26 -6.66
N VAL A 111 -34.35 15.93 -6.45
CA VAL A 111 -33.08 15.23 -6.13
C VAL A 111 -32.56 14.29 -7.22
N LYS A 112 -33.36 13.94 -8.23
CA LYS A 112 -32.99 12.92 -9.25
C LYS A 112 -31.70 13.21 -10.01
N TYR A 113 -31.35 14.48 -10.21
CA TYR A 113 -30.12 14.90 -10.88
C TYR A 113 -28.95 15.18 -9.92
N ARG A 114 -29.13 14.91 -8.62
CA ARG A 114 -28.12 15.12 -7.58
C ARG A 114 -27.62 13.82 -6.96
N VAL A 115 -27.99 12.66 -7.51
CA VAL A 115 -27.62 11.34 -6.99
C VAL A 115 -26.09 11.25 -6.87
N GLY A 116 -25.62 11.05 -5.63
CA GLY A 116 -24.20 10.92 -5.28
C GLY A 116 -23.44 12.24 -5.09
N ASP A 117 -24.06 13.40 -5.30
CA ASP A 117 -23.43 14.71 -5.09
C ASP A 117 -23.14 14.97 -3.62
N LEU A 118 -22.04 15.70 -3.36
CA LEU A 118 -21.78 16.24 -2.03
C LEU A 118 -22.78 17.36 -1.70
N THR A 119 -23.25 17.40 -0.47
CA THR A 119 -24.17 18.44 0.03
C THR A 119 -23.38 19.64 0.58
N PRO A 120 -24.02 20.81 0.76
CA PRO A 120 -23.40 21.93 1.49
C PRO A 120 -22.89 21.53 2.88
N LEU A 121 -23.66 20.71 3.62
CA LEU A 121 -23.23 20.17 4.91
C LEU A 121 -21.94 19.33 4.77
N GLY A 122 -21.84 18.50 3.73
CA GLY A 122 -20.63 17.73 3.46
C GLY A 122 -19.39 18.59 3.19
N TRP A 123 -19.58 19.74 2.53
CA TRP A 123 -18.53 20.74 2.35
C TRP A 123 -18.11 21.38 3.68
N GLU A 124 -19.08 21.76 4.53
CA GLU A 124 -18.84 22.36 5.85
C GLU A 124 -18.10 21.41 6.80
N GLN A 125 -18.45 20.12 6.77
CA GLN A 125 -17.78 19.08 7.57
C GLN A 125 -16.27 19.05 7.27
N HIS A 126 -15.89 19.03 5.99
CA HIS A 126 -14.48 19.00 5.59
C HIS A 126 -13.76 20.33 5.84
N GLN A 127 -14.45 21.45 5.74
CA GLN A 127 -13.92 22.75 6.17
C GLN A 127 -13.59 22.76 7.67
N TYR A 128 -14.50 22.24 8.49
CA TYR A 128 -14.30 22.12 9.93
C TYR A 128 -13.12 21.19 10.26
N ILE A 129 -13.05 20.01 9.65
CA ILE A 129 -11.96 19.05 9.87
C ILE A 129 -10.61 19.68 9.53
N GLY A 130 -10.48 20.31 8.36
CA GLY A 130 -9.23 20.98 7.95
C GLY A 130 -8.82 22.10 8.92
N ARG A 131 -9.77 22.93 9.35
CA ARG A 131 -9.51 24.00 10.33
C ARG A 131 -9.06 23.44 11.67
N THR A 132 -9.78 22.47 12.20
CA THR A 132 -9.52 21.91 13.53
C THR A 132 -8.20 21.13 13.54
N MET A 133 -7.83 20.47 12.43
CA MET A 133 -6.54 19.82 12.27
C MET A 133 -5.38 20.81 12.42
N VAL A 134 -5.42 21.95 11.72
CA VAL A 134 -4.38 23.00 11.83
C VAL A 134 -4.34 23.60 13.24
N LYS A 135 -5.50 23.93 13.81
CA LYS A 135 -5.58 24.53 15.15
C LYS A 135 -5.08 23.61 16.26
N SER A 136 -5.32 22.30 16.12
CA SER A 136 -4.88 21.31 17.11
C SER A 136 -3.39 21.01 17.03
N PHE A 137 -2.81 21.09 15.83
CA PHE A 137 -1.41 20.72 15.58
C PHE A 137 -0.64 21.78 14.79
N PRO A 138 -0.59 23.05 15.27
CA PRO A 138 -0.07 24.17 14.48
C PRO A 138 1.40 24.00 14.10
N THR A 139 2.18 23.28 14.91
CA THR A 139 3.59 23.02 14.63
C THR A 139 3.79 22.13 13.39
N ALA A 140 2.82 21.29 13.01
CA ALA A 140 2.90 20.50 11.78
C ALA A 140 2.65 21.35 10.52
N PHE A 141 2.07 22.55 10.65
CA PHE A 141 1.66 23.40 9.52
C PHE A 141 2.40 24.76 9.49
N GLY A 142 3.61 24.81 10.04
CA GLY A 142 4.45 26.00 10.02
C GLY A 142 5.07 26.32 8.64
N LYS A 143 5.88 27.37 8.57
CA LYS A 143 6.59 27.76 7.35
C LYS A 143 7.41 26.60 6.76
N GLY A 144 7.22 26.32 5.47
CA GLY A 144 7.93 25.26 4.76
C GLY A 144 7.33 23.86 4.96
N SER A 145 6.19 23.74 5.66
CA SER A 145 5.45 22.49 5.75
C SER A 145 4.71 22.22 4.44
N VAL A 146 4.55 20.94 4.09
CA VAL A 146 3.89 20.49 2.86
C VAL A 146 2.69 19.63 3.21
N VAL A 147 1.53 20.01 2.68
CA VAL A 147 0.30 19.22 2.73
C VAL A 147 0.06 18.66 1.33
N ASP A 148 0.11 17.34 1.21
CA ASP A 148 -0.15 16.62 -0.03
C ASP A 148 -1.43 15.79 0.11
N ALA A 149 -2.44 16.14 -0.67
CA ALA A 149 -3.76 15.56 -0.61
C ALA A 149 -4.12 14.84 -1.91
N CYS A 150 -4.56 13.59 -1.81
CA CYS A 150 -5.05 12.81 -2.92
C CYS A 150 -6.48 12.31 -2.69
N SER A 151 -7.22 12.10 -3.77
CA SER A 151 -8.61 11.62 -3.70
C SER A 151 -8.87 10.49 -4.70
N SER A 152 -9.86 9.64 -4.38
CA SER A 152 -10.47 8.73 -5.35
C SER A 152 -11.11 9.52 -6.49
N GLY A 153 -11.36 8.90 -7.66
CA GLY A 153 -12.00 9.57 -8.81
C GLY A 153 -13.46 9.99 -8.62
N SER A 154 -14.08 9.73 -7.47
CA SER A 154 -15.45 10.15 -7.19
C SER A 154 -15.53 11.66 -6.95
N THR A 155 -16.46 12.33 -7.64
CA THR A 155 -16.68 13.79 -7.55
C THR A 155 -16.87 14.26 -6.11
N ARG A 156 -17.67 13.56 -5.29
CA ARG A 156 -17.87 13.89 -3.87
C ARG A 156 -16.59 13.80 -3.03
N SER A 157 -15.68 12.88 -3.34
CA SER A 157 -14.38 12.75 -2.66
C SER A 157 -13.43 13.87 -3.07
N ILE A 158 -13.43 14.24 -4.36
CA ILE A 158 -12.64 15.37 -4.89
C ILE A 158 -13.10 16.69 -4.25
N VAL A 159 -14.41 16.93 -4.18
CA VAL A 159 -14.95 18.15 -3.55
C VAL A 159 -14.68 18.16 -2.04
N SER A 160 -14.77 17.01 -1.36
CA SER A 160 -14.41 16.89 0.06
C SER A 160 -12.94 17.25 0.30
N MET A 161 -12.03 16.69 -0.51
CA MET A 161 -10.60 17.03 -0.49
C MET A 161 -10.38 18.53 -0.69
N GLY A 162 -10.98 19.10 -1.75
CA GLY A 162 -10.85 20.53 -2.05
C GLY A 162 -11.34 21.42 -0.90
N SER A 163 -12.42 21.02 -0.24
CA SER A 163 -12.99 21.74 0.92
C SER A 163 -12.04 21.72 2.12
N CYS A 164 -11.45 20.57 2.43
CA CYS A 164 -10.46 20.45 3.51
C CYS A 164 -9.19 21.23 3.19
N CYS A 165 -8.64 21.09 1.98
CA CYS A 165 -7.46 21.83 1.53
C CYS A 165 -7.68 23.35 1.59
N ALA A 166 -8.84 23.84 1.15
CA ALA A 166 -9.16 25.27 1.22
C ALA A 166 -9.18 25.79 2.66
N ALA A 167 -9.71 25.01 3.61
CA ALA A 167 -9.66 25.36 5.03
C ALA A 167 -8.22 25.42 5.55
N ILE A 168 -7.41 24.41 5.24
CA ILE A 168 -6.01 24.34 5.67
C ILE A 168 -5.21 25.53 5.10
N SER A 169 -5.35 25.83 3.81
CA SER A 169 -4.66 26.97 3.18
C SER A 169 -5.01 28.30 3.85
N ARG A 170 -6.25 28.48 4.31
CA ARG A 170 -6.68 29.68 5.03
C ARG A 170 -6.09 29.77 6.43
N GLU A 171 -6.04 28.65 7.17
CA GLU A 171 -5.59 28.63 8.57
C GLU A 171 -4.07 28.53 8.70
N ALA A 172 -3.39 27.99 7.69
CA ALA A 172 -1.93 27.83 7.60
C ALA A 172 -1.37 28.42 6.28
N PRO A 173 -1.42 29.75 6.08
CA PRO A 173 -1.05 30.38 4.80
C PRO A 173 0.44 30.26 4.44
N LEU A 174 1.28 29.79 5.36
CA LEU A 174 2.71 29.56 5.15
C LEU A 174 3.06 28.10 4.81
N ALA A 175 2.07 27.21 4.81
CA ALA A 175 2.22 25.83 4.35
C ALA A 175 1.91 25.76 2.85
N SER A 176 2.60 24.88 2.13
CA SER A 176 2.28 24.57 0.74
C SER A 176 1.25 23.45 0.70
N VAL A 177 0.08 23.71 0.11
CA VAL A 177 -1.03 22.75 0.04
C VAL A 177 -1.27 22.34 -1.41
N TYR A 178 -1.18 21.04 -1.67
CA TYR A 178 -1.36 20.43 -2.98
C TYR A 178 -2.51 19.43 -2.91
N GLY A 179 -3.40 19.48 -3.91
CA GLY A 179 -4.49 18.52 -4.07
C GLY A 179 -4.44 17.92 -5.45
N HIS A 180 -4.47 16.58 -5.55
CA HIS A 180 -4.44 15.88 -6.83
C HIS A 180 -5.35 14.64 -6.85
N GLN A 181 -5.57 14.14 -8.06
CA GLN A 181 -6.31 12.92 -8.32
C GLN A 181 -5.60 12.18 -9.45
N SER A 182 -5.23 10.92 -9.22
CA SER A 182 -4.62 10.07 -10.23
C SER A 182 -5.02 8.62 -10.03
N LYS A 183 -5.02 7.84 -11.12
CA LYS A 183 -5.09 6.37 -11.02
C LYS A 183 -3.88 5.78 -10.28
N LEU A 184 -2.76 6.51 -10.22
CA LEU A 184 -1.59 6.13 -9.43
C LEU A 184 -1.88 6.17 -7.91
N ASP A 185 -2.84 6.98 -7.48
CA ASP A 185 -3.21 7.13 -6.06
C ASP A 185 -4.28 6.12 -5.61
N ILE A 186 -4.68 5.21 -6.50
CA ILE A 186 -5.77 4.26 -6.23
C ILE A 186 -5.46 3.36 -5.04
N GLN A 187 -4.18 3.03 -4.83
CA GLN A 187 -3.71 2.24 -3.68
C GLN A 187 -3.83 2.99 -2.35
N ALA A 188 -3.83 4.32 -2.36
CA ALA A 188 -3.96 5.14 -1.16
C ALA A 188 -5.41 5.58 -0.90
N THR A 189 -6.31 5.47 -1.88
CA THR A 189 -7.65 6.10 -1.80
C THR A 189 -8.81 5.12 -1.94
N ARG A 190 -8.76 4.21 -2.93
CA ARG A 190 -9.81 3.24 -3.23
C ARG A 190 -9.27 1.98 -3.95
N PRO A 191 -8.45 1.15 -3.27
CA PRO A 191 -7.78 0.01 -3.88
C PRO A 191 -8.73 -1.14 -4.26
N ASN A 192 -9.97 -1.14 -3.75
CA ASN A 192 -10.98 -2.13 -4.08
C ASN A 192 -11.76 -1.81 -5.37
N GLU A 193 -11.41 -0.74 -6.08
CA GLU A 193 -12.01 -0.41 -7.38
C GLU A 193 -11.71 -1.49 -8.45
N GLY A 194 -12.71 -1.82 -9.28
CA GLY A 194 -12.67 -2.94 -10.24
C GLY A 194 -11.46 -2.94 -11.19
N PRO A 195 -11.20 -1.86 -11.96
CA PRO A 195 -10.00 -1.74 -12.79
C PRO A 195 -8.81 -1.19 -11.98
N ASN A 196 -8.28 -1.96 -11.03
CA ASN A 196 -7.07 -1.61 -10.28
C ASN A 196 -5.91 -2.55 -10.67
N PRO A 197 -4.89 -2.07 -11.41
CA PRO A 197 -3.76 -2.91 -11.85
C PRO A 197 -2.80 -3.26 -10.71
N PHE A 198 -2.89 -2.60 -9.56
CA PHE A 198 -1.99 -2.81 -8.41
C PHE A 198 -2.68 -3.58 -7.27
N LYS A 199 -3.77 -4.29 -7.56
CA LYS A 199 -4.63 -4.92 -6.55
C LYS A 199 -3.86 -5.96 -5.73
N TYR A 200 -3.96 -5.86 -4.42
CA TYR A 200 -3.39 -6.85 -3.52
C TYR A 200 -4.19 -8.15 -3.56
N THR A 201 -3.48 -9.26 -3.48
CA THR A 201 -4.02 -10.61 -3.31
C THR A 201 -3.83 -11.06 -1.87
N GLY A 202 -4.65 -11.99 -1.42
CA GLY A 202 -4.66 -12.44 -0.03
C GLY A 202 -5.40 -13.75 0.15
N PRO A 203 -5.43 -14.28 1.38
CA PRO A 203 -6.21 -15.46 1.71
C PRO A 203 -7.71 -15.25 1.42
N ALA A 204 -8.45 -16.35 1.31
CA ALA A 204 -9.89 -16.29 1.13
C ALA A 204 -10.54 -15.49 2.26
N ASN A 205 -11.37 -14.52 1.91
CA ASN A 205 -12.15 -13.77 2.89
C ASN A 205 -13.29 -14.65 3.40
N VAL A 206 -13.22 -15.04 4.66
CA VAL A 206 -14.27 -15.84 5.31
C VAL A 206 -15.15 -14.90 6.12
N PHE A 207 -16.41 -14.80 5.72
CA PHE A 207 -17.44 -14.17 6.54
C PHE A 207 -17.77 -15.12 7.71
N PRO A 208 -17.74 -14.65 8.98
CA PRO A 208 -17.78 -15.54 10.13
C PRO A 208 -19.14 -16.18 10.39
N TYR A 209 -20.21 -15.69 9.75
CA TYR A 209 -21.58 -16.14 10.01
C TYR A 209 -22.17 -16.88 8.78
N PRO A 210 -22.79 -18.05 8.97
CA PRO A 210 -23.41 -18.78 7.87
C PRO A 210 -24.72 -18.13 7.37
N GLU A 211 -25.41 -17.38 8.23
CA GLU A 211 -26.70 -16.74 7.93
C GLU A 211 -26.56 -15.68 6.82
N SER A 212 -27.54 -15.63 5.91
CA SER A 212 -27.60 -14.58 4.88
C SER A 212 -28.12 -13.27 5.48
N SER A 213 -27.84 -12.13 4.84
CA SER A 213 -28.39 -10.85 5.31
C SER A 213 -29.92 -10.80 5.25
N GLU A 214 -30.52 -11.51 4.29
CA GLU A 214 -31.98 -11.63 4.17
C GLU A 214 -32.56 -12.44 5.33
N ASP A 215 -31.96 -13.59 5.66
CA ASP A 215 -32.40 -14.42 6.77
C ASP A 215 -32.22 -13.69 8.12
N PHE A 216 -31.08 -13.03 8.32
CA PHE A 216 -30.84 -12.20 9.50
C PHE A 216 -31.90 -11.10 9.63
N PHE A 217 -32.22 -10.39 8.55
CA PHE A 217 -33.27 -9.38 8.53
C PHE A 217 -34.65 -9.95 8.88
N LEU A 218 -35.05 -11.06 8.26
CA LEU A 218 -36.36 -11.68 8.48
C LEU A 218 -36.52 -12.16 9.94
N ARG A 219 -35.44 -12.71 10.53
CA ARG A 219 -35.40 -13.13 11.92
C ARG A 219 -35.38 -11.95 12.89
N ARG A 220 -34.57 -10.93 12.61
CA ARG A 220 -34.32 -9.81 13.52
C ARG A 220 -35.43 -8.75 13.48
N PHE A 221 -36.07 -8.57 12.33
CA PHE A 221 -37.10 -7.54 12.13
C PHE A 221 -38.43 -8.11 11.59
N PRO A 222 -39.11 -9.03 12.30
CA PRO A 222 -40.40 -9.58 11.86
C PRO A 222 -41.50 -8.50 11.76
N GLY A 223 -41.34 -7.38 12.48
CA GLY A 223 -42.22 -6.21 12.45
C GLY A 223 -42.17 -5.38 11.16
N TYR A 224 -41.40 -5.78 10.15
CA TYR A 224 -41.40 -5.12 8.83
C TYR A 224 -42.82 -5.05 8.22
N ARG A 225 -43.68 -6.03 8.54
CA ARG A 225 -45.08 -6.08 8.11
C ARG A 225 -45.91 -4.95 8.70
N ASP A 226 -45.65 -4.55 9.94
CA ASP A 226 -46.37 -3.46 10.61
C ASP A 226 -46.02 -2.11 9.99
N VAL A 227 -44.74 -1.90 9.63
CA VAL A 227 -44.31 -0.71 8.90
C VAL A 227 -45.01 -0.64 7.53
N LEU A 228 -45.10 -1.76 6.80
CA LEU A 228 -45.84 -1.80 5.54
C LEU A 228 -47.35 -1.56 5.74
N ALA A 229 -47.95 -2.08 6.81
CA ALA A 229 -49.37 -1.89 7.15
C ALA A 229 -49.73 -0.43 7.50
N ARG A 230 -48.76 0.39 7.91
CA ARG A 230 -48.97 1.85 8.04
C ARG A 230 -49.20 2.51 6.69
N VAL A 231 -48.61 1.97 5.63
CA VAL A 231 -48.55 2.58 4.30
C VAL A 231 -49.54 1.95 3.32
N PHE A 232 -49.73 0.64 3.39
CA PHE A 232 -50.54 -0.15 2.46
C PHE A 232 -51.72 -0.83 3.18
N LYS A 233 -52.88 -0.90 2.51
CA LYS A 233 -54.08 -1.60 3.04
C LYS A 233 -53.85 -3.11 3.11
N ASP A 234 -53.15 -3.64 2.12
CA ASP A 234 -52.67 -5.03 2.01
C ASP A 234 -51.13 -5.04 1.86
N PRO A 235 -50.40 -5.29 2.96
CA PRO A 235 -48.94 -5.32 3.01
C PRO A 235 -48.29 -6.48 2.24
N ASP A 236 -48.99 -7.58 2.03
CA ASP A 236 -48.41 -8.76 1.36
C ASP A 236 -48.40 -8.59 -0.16
N SER A 237 -49.44 -7.96 -0.72
CA SER A 237 -49.50 -7.68 -2.16
C SER A 237 -48.63 -6.50 -2.61
N CYS A 238 -48.23 -5.61 -1.69
CA CYS A 238 -47.51 -4.38 -2.05
C CYS A 238 -46.06 -4.61 -2.51
N LEU A 239 -45.43 -5.73 -2.17
CA LEU A 239 -44.01 -5.99 -2.43
C LEU A 239 -43.70 -6.22 -3.92
N GLY A 240 -44.70 -6.62 -4.71
CA GLY A 240 -44.56 -6.90 -6.13
C GLY A 240 -43.45 -7.92 -6.42
N ARG A 241 -42.41 -7.49 -7.15
CA ARG A 241 -41.24 -8.34 -7.49
C ARG A 241 -40.10 -8.31 -6.47
N TYR A 242 -40.21 -7.48 -5.43
CA TYR A 242 -39.15 -7.33 -4.44
C TYR A 242 -39.41 -8.23 -3.23
N ASN A 243 -38.35 -8.71 -2.58
CA ASN A 243 -38.46 -9.30 -1.26
C ASN A 243 -38.45 -8.18 -0.20
N PRO A 244 -38.95 -8.42 1.03
CA PRO A 244 -39.03 -7.38 2.04
C PRO A 244 -37.64 -6.86 2.44
N TYR A 245 -36.63 -7.73 2.54
CA TYR A 245 -35.25 -7.33 2.84
C TYR A 245 -34.75 -6.23 1.88
N ARG A 246 -34.94 -6.39 0.57
CA ARG A 246 -34.50 -5.40 -0.42
C ARG A 246 -35.27 -4.09 -0.34
N VAL A 247 -36.56 -4.13 -0.02
CA VAL A 247 -37.37 -2.93 0.19
C VAL A 247 -36.86 -2.16 1.40
N PHE A 248 -36.68 -2.85 2.54
CA PHE A 248 -36.24 -2.23 3.79
C PHE A 248 -34.79 -1.78 3.75
N PHE A 249 -33.92 -2.46 2.99
CA PHE A 249 -32.57 -2.00 2.73
C PHE A 249 -32.55 -0.58 2.11
N HIS A 250 -33.37 -0.36 1.08
CA HIS A 250 -33.44 0.95 0.42
C HIS A 250 -34.28 1.96 1.20
N LEU A 251 -35.29 1.51 1.94
CA LEU A 251 -36.08 2.36 2.82
C LEU A 251 -35.22 2.89 3.98
N TYR A 252 -34.37 2.06 4.57
CA TYR A 252 -33.40 2.47 5.57
C TYR A 252 -32.46 3.54 5.00
N MET A 253 -31.92 3.33 3.78
CA MET A 253 -31.11 4.35 3.10
C MET A 253 -31.88 5.66 2.82
N LEU A 254 -33.18 5.58 2.52
CA LEU A 254 -34.04 6.75 2.32
C LEU A 254 -34.16 7.56 3.61
N ILE A 255 -34.55 6.90 4.71
CA ILE A 255 -34.74 7.52 6.03
C ILE A 255 -33.42 8.12 6.52
N ALA A 256 -32.35 7.32 6.49
CA ALA A 256 -31.03 7.72 6.97
C ALA A 256 -30.43 8.86 6.12
N GLY A 257 -30.61 8.81 4.80
CA GLY A 257 -30.11 9.80 3.86
C GLY A 257 -30.71 11.20 4.03
N MET A 258 -31.93 11.32 4.57
CA MET A 258 -32.58 12.62 4.79
C MET A 258 -31.73 13.55 5.67
N ASN A 259 -31.00 13.01 6.64
CA ASN A 259 -30.13 13.78 7.53
C ASN A 259 -29.00 14.53 6.81
N SER A 260 -28.57 14.04 5.66
CA SER A 260 -27.52 14.68 4.86
C SER A 260 -28.04 15.79 3.95
N LEU A 261 -29.35 15.91 3.75
CA LEU A 261 -29.92 16.86 2.80
C LEU A 261 -30.12 18.26 3.42
N PRO A 262 -30.02 19.32 2.60
CA PRO A 262 -30.43 20.68 2.99
C PRO A 262 -31.85 20.72 3.54
N GLU A 263 -32.09 21.59 4.52
CA GLU A 263 -33.38 21.70 5.23
C GLU A 263 -34.54 22.03 4.29
N ASP A 264 -34.30 22.85 3.26
CA ASP A 264 -35.28 23.25 2.25
C ASP A 264 -35.63 22.15 1.23
N ILE A 265 -34.85 21.07 1.17
CA ILE A 265 -35.07 19.91 0.30
C ILE A 265 -35.57 18.70 1.09
N ARG A 266 -35.22 18.60 2.37
CA ARG A 266 -35.50 17.45 3.23
C ARG A 266 -37.01 17.21 3.38
N VAL A 267 -37.40 15.94 3.35
CA VAL A 267 -38.75 15.50 3.72
C VAL A 267 -38.69 14.82 5.08
N ASP A 268 -39.54 15.26 6.01
CA ASP A 268 -39.74 14.54 7.26
C ASP A 268 -40.60 13.29 7.03
N ILE A 269 -39.94 12.14 7.18
CA ILE A 269 -40.50 10.78 7.12
C ILE A 269 -40.16 10.00 8.39
N SER A 270 -39.77 10.68 9.46
CA SER A 270 -39.39 10.05 10.74
C SER A 270 -40.56 9.32 11.40
N ASP A 271 -41.80 9.68 11.07
CA ASP A 271 -43.02 9.03 11.55
C ASP A 271 -43.31 7.66 10.90
N LEU A 272 -42.56 7.27 9.86
CA LEU A 272 -42.73 5.98 9.18
C LEU A 272 -42.32 4.79 10.07
N VAL A 273 -41.31 4.99 10.90
CA VAL A 273 -40.74 3.98 11.80
C VAL A 273 -40.64 4.54 13.21
N THR A 274 -40.91 3.70 14.20
CA THR A 274 -40.63 4.05 15.60
C THR A 274 -39.12 4.03 15.87
N PRO A 275 -38.63 4.67 16.95
CA PRO A 275 -37.21 4.59 17.32
C PRO A 275 -36.70 3.15 17.48
N GLN A 276 -37.53 2.24 18.02
CA GLN A 276 -37.18 0.83 18.19
C GLN A 276 -37.03 0.11 16.84
N GLU A 277 -37.93 0.36 15.91
CA GLU A 277 -37.86 -0.21 14.56
C GLU A 277 -36.66 0.33 13.80
N TYR A 278 -36.36 1.63 13.91
CA TYR A 278 -35.21 2.22 13.24
C TYR A 278 -33.88 1.71 13.79
N ALA A 279 -33.77 1.56 15.11
CA ALA A 279 -32.61 0.92 15.73
C ALA A 279 -32.46 -0.53 15.27
N THR A 280 -33.56 -1.29 15.13
CA THR A 280 -33.50 -2.68 14.63
C THR A 280 -33.08 -2.74 13.16
N LEU A 281 -33.53 -1.78 12.33
CA LEU A 281 -33.06 -1.65 10.95
C LEU A 281 -31.57 -1.32 10.88
N TRP A 282 -31.06 -0.48 11.79
CA TRP A 282 -29.62 -0.24 11.93
C TRP A 282 -28.86 -1.52 12.25
N GLU A 283 -29.35 -2.37 13.15
CA GLU A 283 -28.71 -3.67 13.46
C GLU A 283 -28.63 -4.57 12.21
N CYS A 284 -29.70 -4.60 11.41
CA CYS A 284 -29.74 -5.34 10.15
C CYS A 284 -28.74 -4.77 9.12
N ASP A 285 -28.67 -3.44 8.98
CA ASP A 285 -27.70 -2.80 8.09
C ASP A 285 -26.26 -3.02 8.56
N ASN A 286 -26.02 -3.04 9.87
CA ASN A 286 -24.72 -3.36 10.46
C ASN A 286 -24.20 -4.73 10.00
N TYR A 287 -25.06 -5.75 10.05
CA TYR A 287 -24.75 -7.11 9.60
C TYR A 287 -24.45 -7.13 8.09
N GLU A 288 -25.30 -6.48 7.28
CA GLU A 288 -25.12 -6.35 5.84
C GLU A 288 -23.79 -5.66 5.48
N ARG A 289 -23.46 -4.55 6.16
CA ARG A 289 -22.21 -3.80 5.94
C ARG A 289 -20.97 -4.60 6.31
N LEU A 290 -21.01 -5.40 7.38
CA LEU A 290 -19.89 -6.30 7.68
C LEU A 290 -19.71 -7.32 6.55
N ARG A 291 -20.79 -7.97 6.11
CA ARG A 291 -20.75 -8.97 5.04
C ARG A 291 -20.17 -8.40 3.74
N GLU A 292 -20.51 -7.16 3.42
CA GLU A 292 -19.99 -6.46 2.25
C GLU A 292 -18.51 -6.06 2.41
N TYR A 293 -18.13 -5.47 3.56
CA TYR A 293 -16.84 -4.79 3.69
C TYR A 293 -15.71 -5.67 4.20
N ILE A 294 -16.00 -6.83 4.78
CA ILE A 294 -14.98 -7.76 5.28
C ILE A 294 -13.99 -8.17 4.17
N ALA A 295 -14.47 -8.26 2.93
CA ALA A 295 -13.67 -8.62 1.77
C ALA A 295 -12.73 -7.49 1.29
N TYR A 296 -12.98 -6.25 1.71
CA TYR A 296 -12.15 -5.10 1.33
C TYR A 296 -10.89 -4.98 2.18
N ARG A 297 -10.73 -5.78 3.25
CA ARG A 297 -9.51 -5.79 4.07
C ARG A 297 -8.24 -6.11 3.25
N THR A 298 -8.33 -7.07 2.32
CA THR A 298 -7.23 -7.43 1.42
C THR A 298 -6.78 -6.25 0.54
N PRO A 299 -7.63 -5.69 -0.34
CA PRO A 299 -7.20 -4.56 -1.17
C PRO A 299 -6.87 -3.31 -0.33
N CYS A 300 -7.61 -3.00 0.74
CA CYS A 300 -7.37 -1.80 1.55
C CYS A 300 -6.13 -1.87 2.45
N SER A 301 -5.49 -3.03 2.59
CA SER A 301 -4.23 -3.15 3.32
C SER A 301 -3.10 -2.34 2.70
N SER A 302 -3.15 -2.06 1.39
CA SER A 302 -2.17 -1.19 0.73
C SER A 302 -2.19 0.25 1.22
N ILE A 303 -3.32 0.73 1.75
CA ILE A 303 -3.40 2.06 2.37
C ILE A 303 -2.60 2.08 3.67
N VAL A 304 -2.56 0.96 4.42
CA VAL A 304 -1.73 0.85 5.63
C VAL A 304 -0.25 0.89 5.27
N ASP A 305 0.15 0.22 4.19
CA ASP A 305 1.53 0.31 3.67
C ASP A 305 1.88 1.73 3.22
N ASP A 306 0.97 2.41 2.52
CA ASP A 306 1.16 3.81 2.12
C ASP A 306 1.24 4.76 3.33
N ILE A 307 0.45 4.52 4.39
CA ILE A 307 0.56 5.24 5.67
C ILE A 307 1.95 5.06 6.27
N ILE A 308 2.44 3.82 6.35
CA ILE A 308 3.76 3.51 6.92
C ILE A 308 4.88 4.14 6.07
N ALA A 309 4.85 3.92 4.75
CA ALA A 309 5.89 4.40 3.84
C ALA A 309 6.00 5.93 3.86
N LYS A 310 4.87 6.64 3.77
CA LYS A 310 4.87 8.11 3.79
C LYS A 310 5.24 8.68 5.16
N ALA A 311 4.89 7.99 6.25
CA ALA A 311 5.32 8.39 7.59
C ALA A 311 6.83 8.21 7.77
N ASP A 312 7.38 7.07 7.39
CA ASP A 312 8.82 6.80 7.46
C ASP A 312 9.61 7.81 6.61
N GLU A 313 9.15 8.11 5.39
CA GLU A 313 9.75 9.11 4.52
C GLU A 313 9.75 10.50 5.15
N ALA A 314 8.58 10.98 5.62
CA ALA A 314 8.45 12.31 6.20
C ALA A 314 9.31 12.47 7.47
N LEU A 315 9.36 11.44 8.32
CA LEU A 315 10.19 11.44 9.52
C LEU A 315 11.68 11.41 9.20
N ALA A 316 12.09 10.63 8.20
CA ALA A 316 13.50 10.51 7.79
C ALA A 316 14.01 11.80 7.11
N SER A 317 13.19 12.45 6.29
CA SER A 317 13.55 13.71 5.63
C SER A 317 13.44 14.93 6.55
N GLY A 318 12.74 14.81 7.68
CA GLY A 318 12.37 15.93 8.52
C GLY A 318 11.28 16.83 7.90
N THR A 319 10.56 16.33 6.89
CA THR A 319 9.44 17.05 6.27
C THR A 319 8.31 17.21 7.28
N ARG A 320 7.80 18.44 7.40
CA ARG A 320 6.62 18.74 8.21
C ARG A 320 5.39 18.86 7.33
N GLY A 321 4.21 18.59 7.89
CA GLY A 321 2.94 18.78 7.19
C GLY A 321 2.04 17.57 7.28
N ALA A 322 1.36 17.23 6.19
CA ALA A 322 0.39 16.14 6.19
C ALA A 322 0.24 15.45 4.85
N HIS A 323 -0.05 14.15 4.88
CA HIS A 323 -0.58 13.41 3.74
C HIS A 323 -2.05 13.09 3.97
N LEU A 324 -2.92 13.58 3.09
CA LEU A 324 -4.37 13.48 3.23
C LEU A 324 -4.97 12.60 2.12
N ARG A 325 -5.63 11.50 2.48
CA ARG A 325 -6.32 10.63 1.52
C ARG A 325 -7.83 10.82 1.63
N PHE A 326 -8.53 10.95 0.51
CA PHE A 326 -9.99 11.10 0.48
C PHE A 326 -10.68 10.01 -0.35
N GLY A 327 -11.65 9.33 0.26
CA GLY A 327 -12.40 8.24 -0.38
C GLY A 327 -13.73 7.94 0.30
N HIS A 328 -13.93 6.70 0.73
CA HIS A 328 -15.27 6.14 0.97
C HIS A 328 -15.42 5.44 2.31
N ASP A 329 -16.68 5.23 2.71
CA ASP A 329 -17.10 4.48 3.92
C ASP A 329 -16.53 3.07 3.94
N HIS A 330 -16.74 2.32 2.86
CA HIS A 330 -16.30 0.93 2.77
C HIS A 330 -14.78 0.77 2.92
N VAL A 331 -14.00 1.77 2.53
CA VAL A 331 -12.56 1.80 2.77
C VAL A 331 -12.24 2.18 4.22
N ALA A 332 -12.92 3.19 4.78
CA ALA A 332 -12.74 3.57 6.19
C ALA A 332 -13.08 2.41 7.14
N MET A 333 -14.19 1.70 6.90
CA MET A 333 -14.58 0.50 7.66
C MET A 333 -13.59 -0.64 7.49
N ALA A 334 -13.06 -0.86 6.28
CA ALA A 334 -11.97 -1.82 6.08
C ALA A 334 -10.73 -1.43 6.90
N LEU A 335 -10.35 -0.16 6.95
CA LEU A 335 -9.24 0.33 7.76
C LEU A 335 -9.50 0.17 9.26
N PHE A 336 -10.73 0.36 9.74
CA PHE A 336 -11.07 0.09 11.14
C PHE A 336 -10.77 -1.36 11.50
N MET A 337 -11.14 -2.32 10.65
CA MET A 337 -10.84 -3.74 10.86
C MET A 337 -9.35 -4.07 10.67
N ILE A 338 -8.70 -3.53 9.63
CA ILE A 338 -7.27 -3.83 9.38
C ILE A 338 -6.44 -3.34 10.57
N MET A 339 -6.60 -2.08 10.96
CA MET A 339 -5.86 -1.44 12.06
C MET A 339 -6.37 -1.83 13.45
N ASP A 340 -7.50 -2.54 13.51
CA ASP A 340 -8.22 -2.93 14.73
C ASP A 340 -8.56 -1.74 15.63
N ILE A 341 -9.05 -0.65 15.03
CA ILE A 341 -9.36 0.59 15.74
C ILE A 341 -10.43 0.29 16.79
N ASP A 342 -10.11 0.47 18.07
CA ASP A 342 -10.99 0.18 19.21
C ASP A 342 -11.62 -1.24 19.24
N GLY A 343 -10.99 -2.22 18.58
CA GLY A 343 -11.45 -3.61 18.55
C GLY A 343 -12.38 -3.98 17.38
N PHE A 344 -12.40 -3.20 16.30
CA PHE A 344 -13.27 -3.45 15.14
C PHE A 344 -12.97 -4.76 14.38
N ASP A 345 -11.85 -5.45 14.62
CA ASP A 345 -11.58 -6.77 14.05
C ASP A 345 -12.06 -7.94 14.93
N HIS A 346 -12.76 -7.65 16.03
CA HIS A 346 -13.40 -8.67 16.84
C HIS A 346 -14.78 -9.02 16.30
N PHE A 347 -15.01 -10.32 16.06
CA PHE A 347 -16.30 -10.85 15.66
C PHE A 347 -16.81 -11.81 16.74
N PRO A 348 -17.95 -11.50 17.39
CA PRO A 348 -18.54 -12.41 18.37
C PRO A 348 -19.01 -13.71 17.72
N SER A 349 -19.24 -14.75 18.53
CA SER A 349 -19.79 -16.03 18.05
C SER A 349 -21.27 -15.92 17.68
N ASP A 350 -22.02 -15.09 18.42
CA ASP A 350 -23.42 -14.80 18.15
C ASP A 350 -23.52 -13.54 17.26
N PRO A 351 -24.10 -13.61 16.06
CA PRO A 351 -24.27 -12.44 15.20
C PRO A 351 -25.14 -11.33 15.82
N ASP A 352 -26.03 -11.64 16.78
CA ASP A 352 -26.85 -10.64 17.45
C ASP A 352 -26.03 -9.74 18.39
N ASP A 353 -24.82 -10.17 18.79
CA ASP A 353 -23.87 -9.39 19.59
C ASP A 353 -22.94 -8.51 18.74
N LEU A 354 -23.01 -8.61 17.41
CA LEU A 354 -22.15 -7.86 16.48
C LEU A 354 -22.18 -6.35 16.72
N VAL A 355 -23.35 -5.83 17.13
CA VAL A 355 -23.60 -4.41 17.42
C VAL A 355 -22.66 -3.82 18.47
N TYR A 356 -22.10 -4.66 19.36
CA TYR A 356 -21.19 -4.23 20.42
C TYR A 356 -19.75 -4.03 19.95
N TRP A 357 -19.42 -4.49 18.74
CA TRP A 357 -18.06 -4.49 18.20
C TRP A 357 -17.95 -3.77 16.87
N PHE A 358 -18.96 -3.88 16.02
CA PHE A 358 -18.98 -3.30 14.69
C PHE A 358 -20.10 -2.26 14.62
N GLN A 359 -19.78 -0.98 14.79
CA GLN A 359 -20.77 0.10 14.79
C GLN A 359 -20.63 0.98 13.54
N THR A 360 -21.53 0.83 12.57
CA THR A 360 -21.49 1.63 11.33
C THR A 360 -21.60 3.14 11.56
N PHE A 361 -22.27 3.60 12.63
CA PHE A 361 -22.34 5.03 12.98
C PHE A 361 -20.99 5.64 13.39
N ARG A 362 -19.96 4.81 13.66
CA ARG A 362 -18.59 5.30 13.86
C ARG A 362 -17.90 5.65 12.54
N ALA A 363 -18.35 5.07 11.43
CA ALA A 363 -17.99 5.49 10.07
C ALA A 363 -19.02 6.46 9.46
N ARG A 364 -19.50 7.41 10.28
CA ARG A 364 -20.36 8.55 9.93
C ARG A 364 -19.90 9.37 8.72
N MET A 365 -20.75 10.26 8.22
CA MET A 365 -20.39 11.20 7.16
C MET A 365 -19.15 12.02 7.57
N ALA A 366 -18.24 12.26 6.62
CA ALA A 366 -16.94 12.90 6.85
C ALA A 366 -16.02 12.20 7.88
N THR A 367 -16.23 10.89 8.11
CA THR A 367 -15.33 10.10 8.96
C THR A 367 -13.88 10.30 8.58
N ASN A 368 -13.02 10.47 9.57
CA ASN A 368 -11.58 10.63 9.34
C ASN A 368 -10.75 9.88 10.38
N ILE A 369 -9.70 9.21 9.89
CA ILE A 369 -8.67 8.54 10.67
C ILE A 369 -7.42 9.42 10.56
N GLN A 370 -6.83 9.82 11.68
CA GLN A 370 -5.61 10.63 11.71
C GLN A 370 -4.57 9.96 12.60
N LEU A 371 -3.40 9.64 12.03
CA LEU A 371 -2.20 9.34 12.81
C LEU A 371 -1.37 10.61 12.92
N VAL A 372 -1.25 11.13 14.13
CA VAL A 372 -0.52 12.36 14.42
C VAL A 372 0.83 11.99 15.02
N PHE A 373 1.91 12.45 14.39
CA PHE A 373 3.28 12.10 14.73
C PHE A 373 3.96 13.23 15.49
N PHE A 374 4.66 12.86 16.56
CA PHE A 374 5.33 13.78 17.47
C PHE A 374 6.82 13.43 17.55
N ALA A 375 7.66 14.41 17.24
CA ALA A 375 9.11 14.26 17.38
C ALA A 375 9.62 14.99 18.63
N PRO A 376 10.72 14.53 19.25
CA PRO A 376 11.40 15.30 20.27
C PRO A 376 11.80 16.67 19.73
N LYS A 377 11.63 17.72 20.53
CA LYS A 377 12.11 19.06 20.19
C LYS A 377 13.63 19.04 19.96
N LYS A 378 14.13 19.99 19.17
CA LYS A 378 15.56 20.15 18.86
C LYS A 378 16.42 20.03 20.13
N ASN A 379 17.51 19.27 20.05
CA ASN A 379 18.44 18.95 21.14
C ASN A 379 17.87 18.08 22.28
N ARG A 380 16.72 17.44 22.09
CA ARG A 380 16.20 16.39 22.98
C ARG A 380 16.37 15.03 22.33
N LYS A 381 16.63 14.00 23.15
CA LYS A 381 16.62 12.60 22.71
C LYS A 381 15.26 11.99 23.07
N GLY A 382 14.77 11.11 22.21
CA GLY A 382 13.53 10.38 22.42
C GLY A 382 13.09 9.68 21.14
N ASP A 383 12.21 8.69 21.29
CA ASP A 383 11.59 8.00 20.17
C ASP A 383 10.53 8.89 19.54
N VAL A 384 10.25 8.72 18.24
CA VAL A 384 9.07 9.34 17.63
C VAL A 384 7.82 8.70 18.24
N LEU A 385 6.85 9.54 18.63
CA LEU A 385 5.57 9.08 19.15
C LEU A 385 4.47 9.28 18.11
N VAL A 386 3.41 8.47 18.19
CA VAL A 386 2.22 8.61 17.35
C VAL A 386 0.96 8.49 18.20
N LYS A 387 -0.08 9.25 17.84
CA LYS A 387 -1.43 9.16 18.42
C LYS A 387 -2.44 8.90 17.30
N LEU A 388 -3.41 8.03 17.55
CA LEU A 388 -4.53 7.76 16.65
C LEU A 388 -5.74 8.61 17.05
N LEU A 389 -6.33 9.30 16.08
CA LEU A 389 -7.64 9.93 16.22
C LEU A 389 -8.63 9.32 15.24
N LEU A 390 -9.84 9.04 15.71
CA LEU A 390 -11.00 8.72 14.89
C LEU A 390 -12.05 9.81 15.07
N ASN A 391 -12.41 10.50 13.99
CA ASN A 391 -13.38 11.60 14.00
C ASN A 391 -13.00 12.73 14.98
N GLY A 392 -11.70 12.97 15.14
CA GLY A 392 -11.13 13.96 16.06
C GLY A 392 -11.05 13.50 17.52
N GLU A 393 -11.54 12.32 17.87
CA GLU A 393 -11.46 11.73 19.21
C GLU A 393 -10.32 10.72 19.32
N GLU A 394 -9.72 10.59 20.50
CA GLU A 394 -8.62 9.65 20.73
C GLU A 394 -9.12 8.20 20.63
N ALA A 395 -8.42 7.38 19.83
CA ALA A 395 -8.77 5.98 19.60
C ALA A 395 -7.56 5.07 19.86
N ARG A 396 -7.81 3.75 19.97
CA ARG A 396 -6.80 2.73 20.25
C ARG A 396 -6.48 1.89 19.02
N LEU A 397 -5.25 1.38 18.99
CA LEU A 397 -4.77 0.42 17.99
C LEU A 397 -4.87 -1.00 18.56
N GLY A 398 -6.07 -1.59 18.52
CA GLY A 398 -6.36 -2.92 19.07
C GLY A 398 -5.76 -3.15 20.45
N ASP A 399 -5.03 -4.27 20.57
CA ASP A 399 -4.35 -4.69 21.80
C ASP A 399 -2.90 -4.14 21.93
N LEU A 400 -2.48 -3.22 21.07
CA LEU A 400 -1.18 -2.57 21.22
C LEU A 400 -1.20 -1.72 22.49
N GLU A 401 -0.29 -2.00 23.43
CA GLU A 401 -0.18 -1.22 24.66
C GLU A 401 0.42 0.18 24.39
N PRO A 402 -0.23 1.27 24.81
CA PRO A 402 0.33 2.60 24.67
C PRO A 402 1.60 2.79 25.49
N TYR A 403 2.55 3.57 24.96
CA TYR A 403 3.74 3.99 25.70
C TYR A 403 3.38 4.90 26.88
N SER A 404 2.45 5.83 26.69
CA SER A 404 1.92 6.70 27.74
C SER A 404 0.64 7.39 27.26
N GLY A 405 -0.43 7.36 28.05
CA GLY A 405 -1.72 7.93 27.65
C GLY A 405 -2.18 7.38 26.29
N PRO A 406 -2.56 8.22 25.32
CA PRO A 406 -2.93 7.80 23.96
C PRO A 406 -1.74 7.71 22.99
N TYR A 407 -0.50 7.79 23.49
CA TYR A 407 0.71 7.84 22.65
C TYR A 407 1.39 6.48 22.57
N TYR A 408 1.72 6.06 21.35
CA TYR A 408 2.51 4.87 21.03
C TYR A 408 3.90 5.29 20.54
N ARG A 409 4.91 4.44 20.73
CA ARG A 409 6.16 4.61 19.98
C ARG A 409 5.91 4.27 18.52
N TRP A 410 6.44 5.07 17.60
CA TRP A 410 6.26 4.81 16.17
C TRP A 410 6.83 3.45 15.75
N SER A 411 7.96 3.02 16.32
CA SER A 411 8.53 1.68 16.05
C SER A 411 7.53 0.55 16.29
N ASP A 412 6.77 0.67 17.38
CA ASP A 412 5.87 -0.38 17.86
C ASP A 412 4.56 -0.32 17.06
N ALA A 413 4.01 0.89 16.88
CA ALA A 413 2.83 1.11 16.05
C ALA A 413 3.06 0.71 14.58
N ARG A 414 4.23 1.03 14.01
CA ARG A 414 4.63 0.63 12.66
C ARG A 414 4.67 -0.89 12.52
N SER A 415 5.32 -1.57 13.45
CA SER A 415 5.43 -3.03 13.44
C SER A 415 4.07 -3.70 13.60
N TYR A 416 3.24 -3.17 14.50
CA TYR A 416 1.85 -3.60 14.68
C TYR A 416 1.04 -3.44 13.38
N LEU A 417 1.02 -2.23 12.80
CA LEU A 417 0.26 -1.96 11.57
C LEU A 417 0.71 -2.83 10.40
N ALA A 418 2.02 -3.07 10.24
CA ALA A 418 2.56 -3.97 9.23
C ALA A 418 2.09 -5.42 9.45
N GLN A 419 2.21 -5.95 10.67
CA GLN A 419 1.74 -7.29 11.02
C GLN A 419 0.23 -7.44 10.78
N ARG A 420 -0.55 -6.41 11.16
CA ARG A 420 -1.99 -6.36 10.93
C ARG A 420 -2.34 -6.42 9.45
N ALA A 421 -1.71 -5.57 8.61
CA ALA A 421 -1.91 -5.58 7.16
C ALA A 421 -1.55 -6.95 6.56
N ASN A 422 -0.43 -7.55 6.98
CA ASN A 422 0.06 -8.86 6.51
C ASN A 422 -0.94 -10.01 6.71
N ARG A 423 -1.87 -9.91 7.67
CA ARG A 423 -2.91 -10.95 7.88
C ARG A 423 -3.86 -11.09 6.69
N PHE A 424 -4.03 -10.04 5.91
CA PHE A 424 -5.04 -9.97 4.85
C PHE A 424 -4.46 -10.08 3.45
N VAL A 425 -3.14 -10.15 3.31
CA VAL A 425 -2.44 -10.07 2.03
C VAL A 425 -1.37 -11.15 1.94
N THR A 426 -1.17 -11.70 0.76
CA THR A 426 -0.11 -12.68 0.51
C THR A 426 1.17 -11.92 0.20
N ARG A 427 2.12 -11.91 1.14
CA ARG A 427 3.48 -11.37 0.94
C ARG A 427 4.50 -12.51 0.95
N PRO A 428 5.63 -12.36 0.24
CA PRO A 428 6.77 -13.24 0.48
C PRO A 428 7.16 -13.17 1.97
N PRO A 429 7.54 -14.29 2.61
CA PRO A 429 7.95 -14.31 4.01
C PRO A 429 9.14 -13.38 4.25
N GLU A 430 9.15 -12.69 5.41
CA GLU A 430 10.29 -11.88 5.82
C GLU A 430 11.38 -12.76 6.46
N ASN A 431 12.64 -12.51 6.08
CA ASN A 431 13.85 -13.21 6.54
C ASN A 431 13.95 -14.69 6.08
N GLU A 432 13.17 -15.11 5.11
CA GLU A 432 13.28 -16.43 4.49
C GLU A 432 13.38 -16.32 2.97
N TRP A 433 13.96 -17.35 2.35
CA TRP A 433 13.98 -17.48 0.90
C TRP A 433 12.67 -18.08 0.40
N THR A 434 12.13 -17.50 -0.67
CA THR A 434 11.07 -18.10 -1.49
C THR A 434 11.66 -18.67 -2.76
N ALA A 435 11.00 -19.68 -3.33
CA ALA A 435 11.37 -20.29 -4.60
C ALA A 435 10.11 -20.64 -5.40
N THR A 436 10.12 -20.31 -6.69
CA THR A 436 9.03 -20.60 -7.64
C THR A 436 9.63 -21.15 -8.93
N ASP A 437 9.15 -22.29 -9.40
CA ASP A 437 9.52 -22.82 -10.73
C ASP A 437 8.93 -21.91 -11.82
N VAL A 438 9.79 -21.37 -12.69
CA VAL A 438 9.39 -20.46 -13.77
C VAL A 438 9.29 -21.22 -15.10
N ALA A 439 10.27 -22.09 -15.34
CA ALA A 439 10.38 -22.91 -16.53
C ALA A 439 11.25 -24.15 -16.22
N PRO A 440 11.30 -25.18 -17.09
CA PRO A 440 12.17 -26.34 -16.86
C PRO A 440 13.62 -25.94 -16.61
N GLY A 441 14.13 -26.27 -15.42
CA GLY A 441 15.49 -25.94 -14.99
C GLY A 441 15.71 -24.48 -14.58
N ILE A 442 14.66 -23.66 -14.47
CA ILE A 442 14.77 -22.24 -14.06
C ILE A 442 13.87 -21.98 -12.85
N VAL A 443 14.50 -21.64 -11.73
CA VAL A 443 13.84 -21.31 -10.47
C VAL A 443 14.03 -19.83 -10.19
N TYR A 444 12.95 -19.13 -9.89
CA TYR A 444 13.01 -17.78 -9.34
C TYR A 444 13.08 -17.87 -7.82
N ARG A 445 14.13 -17.27 -7.23
CA ARG A 445 14.27 -17.13 -5.78
C ARG A 445 14.19 -15.67 -5.37
N SER A 446 13.53 -15.40 -4.24
CA SER A 446 13.56 -14.07 -3.66
C SER A 446 13.70 -14.09 -2.14
N TYR A 447 14.40 -13.10 -1.61
CA TYR A 447 14.60 -12.85 -0.18
C TYR A 447 14.18 -11.42 0.13
N VAL A 448 13.40 -11.24 1.18
CA VAL A 448 13.02 -9.93 1.72
C VAL A 448 13.24 -9.99 3.22
N GLY A 449 14.10 -9.15 3.78
CA GLY A 449 14.36 -9.20 5.22
C GLY A 449 15.62 -8.46 5.63
N VAL A 450 15.96 -8.55 6.92
CA VAL A 450 17.22 -8.02 7.45
C VAL A 450 18.31 -9.07 7.23
N ASP A 451 19.14 -8.86 6.21
CA ASP A 451 20.24 -9.75 5.88
C ASP A 451 21.35 -9.70 6.96
N PRO A 452 21.79 -10.84 7.53
CA PRO A 452 22.83 -10.89 8.54
C PRO A 452 24.19 -10.33 8.08
N VAL A 453 24.51 -10.40 6.79
CA VAL A 453 25.80 -9.93 6.25
C VAL A 453 25.90 -8.41 6.30
N SER A 454 24.89 -7.73 5.77
CA SER A 454 24.82 -6.27 5.76
C SER A 454 24.28 -5.68 7.06
N GLY A 455 23.55 -6.48 7.84
CA GLY A 455 22.81 -6.06 9.03
C GLY A 455 21.65 -5.12 8.72
N ARG A 456 21.19 -5.08 7.46
CA ARG A 456 20.20 -4.12 6.94
C ARG A 456 19.06 -4.82 6.21
N ALA A 457 17.94 -4.09 6.06
CA ALA A 457 16.86 -4.52 5.19
C ALA A 457 17.36 -4.62 3.74
N GLN A 458 17.10 -5.78 3.12
CA GLN A 458 17.45 -6.09 1.74
C GLN A 458 16.27 -6.77 1.05
N LYS A 459 16.14 -6.50 -0.25
CA LYS A 459 15.38 -7.32 -1.19
C LYS A 459 16.35 -7.87 -2.23
N VAL A 460 16.41 -9.19 -2.36
CA VAL A 460 17.31 -9.88 -3.28
C VAL A 460 16.50 -10.82 -4.16
N PHE A 461 16.79 -10.79 -5.45
CA PHE A 461 16.09 -11.52 -6.48
C PHE A 461 17.10 -12.31 -7.31
N VAL A 462 16.83 -13.58 -7.56
CA VAL A 462 17.75 -14.49 -8.26
C VAL A 462 16.98 -15.32 -9.27
N ALA A 463 17.42 -15.28 -10.52
CA ALA A 463 17.12 -16.35 -11.47
C ALA A 463 18.21 -17.42 -11.35
N ASP A 464 17.82 -18.62 -10.94
CA ASP A 464 18.66 -19.79 -10.73
C ASP A 464 18.42 -20.77 -11.88
N TRP A 465 19.36 -20.84 -12.82
CA TRP A 465 19.24 -21.67 -14.01
C TRP A 465 20.21 -22.85 -13.97
N ASP A 466 19.66 -24.07 -13.92
CA ASP A 466 20.42 -25.31 -14.11
C ASP A 466 20.82 -25.45 -15.58
N MET A 467 22.11 -25.23 -15.86
CA MET A 467 22.66 -25.31 -17.22
C MET A 467 22.73 -26.76 -17.73
N SER A 468 22.55 -27.74 -16.85
CA SER A 468 22.46 -29.16 -17.20
C SER A 468 21.07 -29.49 -17.80
N SER A 469 20.04 -28.73 -17.41
CA SER A 469 18.70 -28.85 -17.98
C SER A 469 18.68 -28.35 -19.43
N PRO A 470 18.14 -29.13 -20.39
CA PRO A 470 18.05 -28.71 -21.78
C PRO A 470 16.99 -27.62 -21.98
N GLY A 471 17.10 -26.85 -23.07
CA GLY A 471 16.01 -26.01 -23.57
C GLY A 471 16.21 -24.51 -23.42
N TYR A 472 17.27 -24.04 -22.76
CA TYR A 472 17.59 -22.62 -22.63
C TYR A 472 19.07 -22.33 -22.91
N ALA A 473 19.37 -21.10 -23.34
CA ALA A 473 20.72 -20.62 -23.59
C ALA A 473 20.88 -19.17 -23.13
N LEU A 474 22.09 -18.84 -22.66
CA LEU A 474 22.47 -17.47 -22.32
C LEU A 474 22.95 -16.73 -23.57
N LYS A 475 22.30 -15.61 -23.89
CA LYS A 475 22.70 -14.70 -24.97
C LYS A 475 23.07 -13.33 -24.43
N PHE A 476 24.11 -12.74 -25.00
CA PHE A 476 24.48 -11.35 -24.77
C PHE A 476 23.75 -10.48 -25.78
N ASN A 477 22.61 -9.94 -25.37
CA ASN A 477 21.78 -9.12 -26.22
C ASN A 477 22.33 -7.68 -26.24
N THR A 478 22.77 -7.25 -27.42
CA THR A 478 23.21 -5.87 -27.65
C THR A 478 22.33 -5.18 -28.67
N THR A 479 21.74 -4.06 -28.28
CA THR A 479 20.76 -3.34 -29.09
C THR A 479 21.39 -2.13 -29.77
N ALA A 480 20.87 -1.76 -30.95
CA ALA A 480 21.31 -0.56 -31.66
C ALA A 480 20.95 0.73 -30.89
N ASP A 481 19.75 0.76 -30.32
CA ASP A 481 19.27 1.83 -29.45
C ASP A 481 19.19 1.37 -28.00
N ALA A 482 19.40 2.28 -27.05
CA ALA A 482 19.24 1.96 -25.64
C ALA A 482 17.77 1.64 -25.32
N VAL A 483 17.50 0.48 -24.71
CA VAL A 483 16.16 0.02 -24.31
C VAL A 483 16.14 -0.40 -22.85
N VAL A 484 14.97 -0.41 -22.22
CA VAL A 484 14.80 -0.95 -20.86
C VAL A 484 14.90 -2.48 -20.88
N THR A 485 15.19 -3.11 -19.73
CA THR A 485 15.45 -4.56 -19.64
C THR A 485 14.19 -5.37 -19.97
N SER A 486 13.00 -4.91 -19.55
CA SER A 486 11.71 -5.50 -19.91
C SER A 486 11.48 -5.52 -21.42
N ARG A 487 11.84 -4.46 -22.14
CA ARG A 487 11.75 -4.40 -23.61
C ARG A 487 12.76 -5.32 -24.27
N ALA A 488 13.96 -5.45 -23.72
CA ALA A 488 14.95 -6.42 -24.19
C ALA A 488 14.42 -7.85 -24.05
N MET A 489 13.84 -8.19 -22.89
CA MET A 489 13.20 -9.49 -22.62
C MET A 489 12.12 -9.80 -23.66
N GLU A 490 11.18 -8.87 -23.86
CA GLU A 490 10.08 -9.00 -24.82
C GLU A 490 10.60 -9.23 -26.24
N SER A 491 11.54 -8.38 -26.70
CA SER A 491 12.06 -8.44 -28.07
C SER A 491 12.86 -9.71 -28.37
N SER A 492 13.47 -10.31 -27.35
CA SER A 492 14.24 -11.55 -27.48
C SER A 492 13.40 -12.81 -27.24
N GLY A 493 12.12 -12.68 -26.84
CA GLY A 493 11.30 -13.83 -26.42
C GLY A 493 11.91 -14.57 -25.22
N ALA A 494 12.59 -13.84 -24.34
CA ALA A 494 13.36 -14.40 -23.23
C ALA A 494 12.46 -14.72 -22.02
N VAL A 495 12.83 -15.74 -21.25
CA VAL A 495 12.16 -16.10 -19.98
C VAL A 495 12.76 -15.35 -18.78
N VAL A 496 14.01 -14.92 -18.90
CA VAL A 496 14.72 -14.10 -17.92
C VAL A 496 15.54 -13.04 -18.66
N ALA A 497 15.58 -11.81 -18.15
CA ALA A 497 16.48 -10.77 -18.63
C ALA A 497 17.08 -9.97 -17.46
N MET A 498 18.35 -9.56 -17.58
CA MET A 498 19.04 -8.72 -16.59
C MET A 498 19.87 -7.65 -17.30
N ASN A 499 20.03 -6.49 -16.67
CA ASN A 499 21.01 -5.51 -17.15
C ASN A 499 22.43 -6.09 -17.16
N ALA A 500 23.24 -5.67 -18.14
CA ALA A 500 24.65 -6.07 -18.21
C ALA A 500 25.60 -4.91 -17.89
N CYS A 501 25.64 -3.86 -18.72
CA CYS A 501 26.43 -2.66 -18.50
C CYS A 501 25.78 -1.37 -19.03
N TYR A 502 25.72 -0.34 -18.20
CA TYR A 502 25.30 1.02 -18.58
C TYR A 502 26.32 1.77 -19.42
N GLU A 503 27.62 1.48 -19.26
CA GLU A 503 28.71 2.16 -19.96
C GLU A 503 29.55 1.17 -20.79
N PRO A 504 29.05 0.71 -21.95
CA PRO A 504 29.71 -0.31 -22.78
C PRO A 504 31.15 0.03 -23.14
N ALA A 505 31.45 1.32 -23.34
CA ALA A 505 32.79 1.78 -23.67
C ALA A 505 33.84 1.49 -22.58
N SER A 506 33.44 1.18 -21.35
CA SER A 506 34.35 0.96 -20.22
C SER A 506 34.78 -0.49 -20.02
N VAL A 507 34.17 -1.43 -20.76
CA VAL A 507 34.35 -2.87 -20.62
C VAL A 507 34.62 -3.54 -21.97
N VAL A 508 35.23 -4.73 -21.96
CA VAL A 508 35.26 -5.61 -23.14
C VAL A 508 33.92 -6.28 -23.33
N ILE A 509 33.37 -6.12 -24.53
CA ILE A 509 32.17 -6.82 -24.98
C ILE A 509 32.44 -7.42 -26.35
N LYS A 510 32.35 -8.75 -26.40
CA LYS A 510 32.32 -9.53 -27.63
C LYS A 510 31.01 -10.32 -27.63
N ALA A 511 30.21 -10.18 -28.67
CA ALA A 511 28.96 -10.92 -28.83
C ALA A 511 28.92 -11.50 -30.24
N ASP A 512 28.58 -12.78 -30.36
CA ASP A 512 28.52 -13.53 -31.62
C ASP A 512 29.79 -13.38 -32.47
N GLY A 513 30.95 -13.42 -31.81
CA GLY A 513 32.27 -13.30 -32.43
C GLY A 513 32.70 -11.86 -32.74
N LYS A 514 31.81 -10.87 -32.63
CA LYS A 514 32.07 -9.46 -32.96
C LYS A 514 32.37 -8.65 -31.71
N TYR A 515 33.46 -7.88 -31.74
CA TYR A 515 33.73 -6.89 -30.69
C TYR A 515 32.80 -5.69 -30.84
N ILE A 516 32.15 -5.35 -29.74
CA ILE A 516 31.29 -4.18 -29.59
C ILE A 516 32.08 -3.09 -28.85
N SER A 517 32.89 -3.49 -27.88
CA SER A 517 33.83 -2.62 -27.17
C SER A 517 35.09 -3.39 -26.73
N ASP A 518 36.18 -2.67 -26.56
CA ASP A 518 37.49 -3.16 -26.10
C ASP A 518 37.94 -2.32 -24.90
N ILE A 519 38.98 -2.74 -24.17
CA ILE A 519 39.50 -1.99 -23.03
C ILE A 519 40.00 -0.61 -23.51
N PRO A 520 39.49 0.51 -22.97
CA PRO A 520 39.89 1.87 -23.36
C PRO A 520 41.40 2.07 -23.33
N ASN A 521 41.97 2.71 -24.37
CA ASN A 521 43.41 2.96 -24.46
C ASN A 521 43.93 3.88 -23.35
N ASN A 522 43.13 4.87 -22.93
CA ASN A 522 43.31 5.77 -21.79
C ASN A 522 42.02 5.77 -20.95
N THR A 523 42.05 6.39 -19.76
CA THR A 523 40.83 6.92 -19.10
C THR A 523 39.89 7.48 -20.15
N ILE A 524 38.60 7.13 -20.09
CA ILE A 524 37.59 7.69 -21.00
C ILE A 524 37.76 9.21 -20.94
N MET A 525 38.09 9.84 -22.09
CA MET A 525 38.32 11.28 -22.15
C MET A 525 37.11 12.01 -21.54
N ASP A 526 37.39 12.96 -20.64
CA ASP A 526 36.45 13.81 -19.88
C ASP A 526 35.64 13.22 -18.71
N SER A 527 35.87 11.97 -18.25
CA SER A 527 35.13 11.41 -17.09
C SER A 527 35.95 10.95 -15.88
N GLY A 528 37.25 10.71 -16.03
CA GLY A 528 38.10 10.21 -14.92
C GLY A 528 37.84 8.76 -14.50
N VAL A 529 37.08 7.97 -15.28
CA VAL A 529 36.79 6.55 -15.01
C VAL A 529 38.04 5.67 -15.29
N PRO A 530 38.62 4.97 -14.29
CA PRO A 530 39.81 4.15 -14.49
C PRO A 530 39.50 2.77 -15.09
N ASN A 531 40.53 2.11 -15.65
CA ASN A 531 40.46 0.80 -16.32
C ASN A 531 40.13 -0.40 -15.40
N TRP A 532 39.68 -0.16 -14.16
CA TRP A 532 39.41 -1.19 -13.16
C TRP A 532 38.17 -2.03 -13.47
N LYS A 533 37.29 -1.59 -14.39
CA LYS A 533 36.04 -2.27 -14.76
C LYS A 533 36.22 -3.60 -15.53
N ASN A 534 37.45 -4.12 -15.65
CA ASN A 534 37.79 -5.30 -16.45
C ASN A 534 38.57 -6.34 -15.62
N GLU A 535 38.14 -6.64 -14.40
CA GLU A 535 38.86 -7.54 -13.49
C GLU A 535 38.64 -9.02 -13.84
N GLY A 536 37.43 -9.38 -14.24
CA GLY A 536 37.08 -10.71 -14.75
C GLY A 536 36.05 -10.63 -15.87
N ALA A 537 35.67 -11.77 -16.44
CA ALA A 537 34.64 -11.83 -17.46
C ALA A 537 33.76 -13.09 -17.34
N ILE A 538 32.53 -12.94 -17.83
CA ILE A 538 31.64 -14.05 -18.15
C ILE A 538 31.77 -14.40 -19.63
N TYR A 539 31.79 -15.69 -19.92
CA TYR A 539 31.94 -16.27 -21.25
C TYR A 539 30.75 -17.18 -21.54
N THR A 540 30.34 -17.25 -22.80
CA THR A 540 29.36 -18.23 -23.26
C THR A 540 29.65 -18.65 -24.71
N ASP A 541 29.38 -19.91 -25.05
CA ASP A 541 29.34 -20.36 -26.44
C ASP A 541 28.06 -19.92 -27.18
N GLY A 542 27.16 -19.22 -26.48
CA GLY A 542 25.83 -18.88 -26.96
C GLY A 542 24.82 -20.01 -26.78
N GLY A 543 25.19 -21.08 -26.09
CA GLY A 543 24.35 -22.19 -25.67
C GLY A 543 24.31 -22.31 -24.15
N ARG A 544 24.57 -23.52 -23.65
CA ARG A 544 24.52 -23.88 -22.22
C ARG A 544 25.87 -23.79 -21.51
N ASN A 545 26.98 -23.62 -22.25
CA ASN A 545 28.29 -23.57 -21.64
C ASN A 545 28.64 -22.14 -21.25
N VAL A 546 28.46 -21.82 -19.97
CA VAL A 546 28.81 -20.53 -19.39
C VAL A 546 29.96 -20.70 -18.41
N SER A 547 30.91 -19.77 -18.42
CA SER A 547 32.01 -19.75 -17.44
C SER A 547 32.33 -18.32 -16.97
N ILE A 548 32.93 -18.20 -15.79
CA ILE A 548 33.40 -16.94 -15.22
C ILE A 548 34.88 -17.10 -14.89
N SER A 549 35.71 -16.10 -15.23
CA SER A 549 37.17 -16.13 -15.02
C SER A 549 37.70 -14.83 -14.45
N TYR A 550 38.73 -14.92 -13.59
CA TYR A 550 39.48 -13.80 -13.03
C TYR A 550 40.63 -13.39 -13.97
N ASP A 551 40.28 -12.74 -15.08
CA ASP A 551 41.20 -12.52 -16.19
C ASP A 551 42.33 -11.53 -15.92
N SER A 552 42.18 -10.57 -15.00
CA SER A 552 43.27 -9.65 -14.67
C SER A 552 44.31 -10.27 -13.71
N ARG A 553 44.03 -11.45 -13.13
CA ARG A 553 44.92 -12.07 -12.14
C ARG A 553 46.30 -12.36 -12.72
N GLY A 554 47.31 -11.68 -12.19
CA GLY A 554 48.69 -11.81 -12.66
C GLY A 554 48.96 -11.18 -14.04
N ARG A 555 48.03 -10.36 -14.56
CA ARG A 555 48.19 -9.65 -15.84
C ARG A 555 48.16 -8.15 -15.62
N ASP A 556 49.11 -7.45 -16.22
CA ASP A 556 48.98 -6.01 -16.42
C ASP A 556 47.94 -5.70 -17.51
N LEU A 557 47.64 -4.41 -17.70
CA LEU A 557 46.62 -3.97 -18.66
C LEU A 557 46.94 -4.35 -20.11
N ALA A 558 48.23 -4.30 -20.51
CA ALA A 558 48.64 -4.62 -21.88
C ALA A 558 48.50 -6.14 -22.13
N GLN A 559 48.88 -6.95 -21.15
CA GLN A 559 48.72 -8.40 -21.15
C GLN A 559 47.24 -8.79 -21.18
N LEU A 560 46.40 -8.13 -20.38
CA LEU A 560 44.95 -8.36 -20.35
C LEU A 560 44.29 -8.05 -21.70
N ARG A 561 44.65 -6.92 -22.33
CA ARG A 561 44.18 -6.59 -23.68
C ARG A 561 44.57 -7.65 -24.71
N LYS A 562 45.84 -8.08 -24.67
CA LYS A 562 46.32 -9.13 -25.57
C LYS A 562 45.57 -10.44 -25.35
N PHE A 563 45.33 -10.79 -24.08
CA PHE A 563 44.56 -11.97 -23.70
C PHE A 563 43.16 -11.96 -24.33
N TYR A 564 42.38 -10.89 -24.12
CA TYR A 564 41.05 -10.81 -24.74
C TYR A 564 41.10 -10.87 -26.25
N LYS A 565 42.02 -10.15 -26.92
CA LYS A 565 42.16 -10.16 -28.39
C LYS A 565 42.54 -11.52 -28.95
N SER A 566 43.29 -12.32 -28.20
CA SER A 566 43.65 -13.68 -28.58
C SER A 566 42.56 -14.71 -28.28
N SER A 567 41.51 -14.34 -27.55
CA SER A 567 40.47 -15.29 -27.14
C SER A 567 39.60 -15.72 -28.32
N THR A 568 39.47 -17.03 -28.47
CA THR A 568 38.60 -17.68 -29.45
C THR A 568 37.15 -17.76 -28.99
N ALA A 569 36.85 -17.41 -27.74
CA ALA A 569 35.49 -17.42 -27.23
C ALA A 569 34.59 -16.50 -28.09
N PRO A 570 33.39 -16.97 -28.49
CA PRO A 570 32.49 -16.18 -29.32
C PRO A 570 31.85 -15.04 -28.53
N ASN A 571 31.58 -15.25 -27.23
CA ASN A 571 30.99 -14.25 -26.36
C ASN A 571 31.84 -14.01 -25.11
N ILE A 572 32.14 -12.75 -24.83
CA ILE A 572 32.94 -12.29 -23.69
C ILE A 572 32.28 -11.02 -23.16
N PHE A 573 32.01 -10.97 -21.86
CA PHE A 573 31.55 -9.76 -21.20
C PHE A 573 32.35 -9.53 -19.93
N SER A 574 33.29 -8.58 -19.97
CA SER A 574 34.11 -8.27 -18.80
C SER A 574 33.38 -7.36 -17.82
N SER A 575 33.72 -7.47 -16.55
CA SER A 575 33.23 -6.56 -15.52
C SER A 575 34.17 -6.53 -14.31
N ALA A 576 33.77 -5.79 -13.28
CA ALA A 576 34.47 -5.75 -12.02
C ALA A 576 33.56 -5.38 -10.85
N PRO A 577 33.96 -5.76 -9.63
CA PRO A 577 35.08 -6.67 -9.35
C PRO A 577 34.73 -8.14 -9.50
N MET A 578 35.77 -8.97 -9.60
CA MET A 578 35.63 -10.39 -9.32
C MET A 578 35.24 -10.56 -7.85
N LEU A 579 34.15 -11.27 -7.58
CA LEU A 579 33.62 -11.44 -6.22
C LEU A 579 34.19 -12.71 -5.58
N ILE A 580 34.07 -13.84 -6.28
CA ILE A 580 34.50 -15.15 -5.81
C ILE A 580 35.25 -15.85 -6.94
N ASP A 581 36.47 -16.31 -6.68
CA ASP A 581 37.32 -17.06 -7.62
C ASP A 581 37.69 -18.41 -7.02
N ASP A 582 37.16 -19.50 -7.58
CA ASP A 582 37.32 -20.88 -7.07
C ASP A 582 37.04 -20.98 -5.55
N TYR A 583 35.83 -20.55 -5.16
CA TYR A 583 35.35 -20.44 -3.77
C TYR A 583 36.10 -19.41 -2.89
N VAL A 584 37.14 -18.75 -3.39
CA VAL A 584 37.89 -17.72 -2.65
C VAL A 584 37.19 -16.36 -2.80
N PRO A 585 36.75 -15.70 -1.71
CA PRO A 585 36.00 -14.43 -1.76
C PRO A 585 36.91 -13.21 -1.99
N VAL A 586 37.52 -13.13 -3.18
CA VAL A 586 38.49 -12.10 -3.57
C VAL A 586 37.90 -10.67 -3.56
N GLY A 587 36.59 -10.52 -3.77
CA GLY A 587 35.90 -9.23 -3.76
C GLY A 587 35.87 -8.53 -2.39
N LYS A 588 36.12 -9.26 -1.28
CA LYS A 588 36.12 -8.69 0.08
C LYS A 588 37.14 -7.56 0.27
N SER A 589 38.25 -7.63 -0.45
CA SER A 589 39.36 -6.67 -0.34
C SER A 589 39.39 -5.62 -1.44
N PHE A 590 38.56 -5.74 -2.48
CA PHE A 590 38.65 -4.90 -3.68
C PHE A 590 38.54 -3.39 -3.37
N ALA A 591 37.55 -3.01 -2.57
CA ALA A 591 37.33 -1.62 -2.19
C ALA A 591 38.11 -1.18 -0.94
N GLY A 592 38.81 -2.09 -0.26
CA GLY A 592 39.42 -1.84 1.05
C GLY A 592 38.41 -1.67 2.20
N TYR A 593 38.92 -1.25 3.37
CA TYR A 593 38.14 -1.05 4.60
C TYR A 593 38.05 0.44 4.92
N TYR A 594 37.00 1.10 4.44
CA TYR A 594 36.76 2.52 4.67
C TYR A 594 35.39 2.73 5.31
N ASN A 595 35.30 3.74 6.18
CA ASN A 595 34.01 4.21 6.71
C ASN A 595 33.36 5.22 5.73
N GLY A 596 32.08 5.54 5.96
CA GLY A 596 31.31 6.37 5.04
C GLY A 596 31.83 7.79 4.82
N ASP A 597 32.56 8.37 5.78
CA ASP A 597 33.13 9.72 5.63
C ASP A 597 34.44 9.68 4.85
N ALA A 598 35.32 8.71 5.11
CA ALA A 598 36.55 8.52 4.34
C ALA A 598 36.27 8.23 2.85
N LEU A 599 35.17 7.56 2.54
CA LEU A 599 34.78 7.30 1.16
C LEU A 599 34.39 8.57 0.39
N LYS A 600 33.94 9.64 1.05
CA LYS A 600 33.50 10.89 0.38
C LYS A 600 34.66 11.68 -0.21
N GLU A 601 35.87 11.48 0.29
CA GLU A 601 37.10 12.14 -0.17
C GLU A 601 37.57 11.64 -1.54
N PHE A 602 37.19 10.41 -1.93
CA PHE A 602 37.52 9.87 -3.24
C PHE A 602 36.56 10.39 -4.33
N ASN A 603 37.04 10.47 -5.57
CA ASN A 603 36.18 10.69 -6.74
C ASN A 603 35.09 9.60 -6.79
N TYR A 604 33.90 9.93 -7.29
CA TYR A 604 32.79 8.98 -7.41
C TYR A 604 33.15 7.72 -8.23
N GLU A 605 33.97 7.87 -9.28
CA GLU A 605 34.41 6.80 -10.17
C GLU A 605 35.67 6.06 -9.66
N ASP A 606 36.17 6.43 -8.48
CA ASP A 606 37.19 5.66 -7.77
C ASP A 606 36.60 4.32 -7.34
N SER A 607 37.28 3.21 -7.65
CA SER A 607 36.81 1.86 -7.35
C SER A 607 36.48 1.67 -5.86
N ARG A 608 37.24 2.30 -4.96
CA ARG A 608 37.04 2.20 -3.50
C ARG A 608 35.74 2.85 -3.07
N ARG A 609 35.39 4.01 -3.64
CA ARG A 609 34.12 4.68 -3.38
C ARG A 609 32.97 3.95 -4.07
N HIS A 610 33.09 3.68 -5.36
CA HIS A 610 32.04 3.09 -6.17
C HIS A 610 31.61 1.70 -5.64
N GLN A 611 32.57 0.90 -5.18
CA GLN A 611 32.32 -0.45 -4.65
C GLN A 611 32.20 -0.51 -3.12
N GLY A 612 32.71 0.50 -2.41
CA GLY A 612 32.67 0.59 -0.94
C GLY A 612 31.40 1.20 -0.35
N VAL A 613 30.55 1.83 -1.15
CA VAL A 613 29.22 2.30 -0.70
C VAL A 613 28.10 1.33 -1.08
N ARG A 614 27.00 1.37 -0.32
CA ARG A 614 25.81 0.56 -0.60
C ARG A 614 25.04 1.09 -1.81
N HIS A 615 24.81 0.22 -2.76
CA HIS A 615 23.99 0.47 -3.94
C HIS A 615 23.17 -0.77 -4.28
N PRO A 616 22.11 -0.63 -5.10
CA PRO A 616 21.61 -1.75 -5.86
C PRO A 616 22.78 -2.42 -6.60
N ARG A 617 22.80 -3.74 -6.64
CA ARG A 617 23.88 -4.51 -7.29
C ARG A 617 23.28 -5.53 -8.22
N THR A 618 24.02 -5.85 -9.27
CA THR A 618 23.76 -7.06 -10.06
C THR A 618 25.01 -7.90 -10.10
N ALA A 619 24.86 -9.22 -10.10
CA ALA A 619 25.97 -10.16 -10.21
C ALA A 619 25.55 -11.40 -10.98
N VAL A 620 26.55 -12.09 -11.52
CA VAL A 620 26.41 -13.43 -12.05
C VAL A 620 27.28 -14.38 -11.23
N ALA A 621 26.81 -15.59 -10.97
CA ALA A 621 27.58 -16.59 -10.23
C ALA A 621 27.35 -18.00 -10.79
N ILE A 622 28.37 -18.86 -10.71
CA ILE A 622 28.30 -20.26 -11.11
C ILE A 622 28.52 -21.12 -9.87
N THR A 623 27.55 -21.99 -9.57
CA THR A 623 27.60 -22.91 -8.43
C THR A 623 28.35 -24.21 -8.76
N ALA A 624 28.61 -25.03 -7.74
CA ALA A 624 29.33 -26.30 -7.92
C ALA A 624 28.54 -27.33 -8.75
N ASP A 625 27.22 -27.26 -8.67
CA ASP A 625 26.23 -28.08 -9.37
C ASP A 625 25.85 -27.52 -10.75
N ASN A 626 26.67 -26.63 -11.32
CA ASN A 626 26.54 -26.12 -12.69
C ASN A 626 25.28 -25.26 -12.92
N HIS A 627 24.84 -24.51 -11.90
CA HIS A 627 23.81 -23.50 -12.07
C HIS A 627 24.43 -22.12 -12.33
N LEU A 628 23.80 -21.35 -13.22
CA LEU A 628 24.05 -19.92 -13.37
C LEU A 628 23.02 -19.13 -12.57
N LEU A 629 23.50 -18.33 -11.63
CA LEU A 629 22.70 -17.38 -10.87
C LEU A 629 22.80 -15.99 -11.50
N MET A 630 21.68 -15.40 -11.86
CA MET A 630 21.57 -13.99 -12.23
C MET A 630 20.91 -13.24 -11.05
N VAL A 631 21.70 -12.46 -10.33
CA VAL A 631 21.36 -11.90 -9.02
C VAL A 631 21.17 -10.41 -9.11
N VAL A 632 20.09 -9.89 -8.54
CA VAL A 632 19.86 -8.46 -8.30
C VAL A 632 19.56 -8.20 -6.83
N VAL A 633 20.36 -7.33 -6.22
CA VAL A 633 20.11 -6.75 -4.91
C VAL A 633 19.49 -5.37 -5.13
N ASP A 634 18.29 -5.15 -4.62
CA ASP A 634 17.62 -3.85 -4.67
C ASP A 634 18.25 -2.88 -3.66
N GLY A 635 18.08 -1.57 -3.82
CA GLY A 635 18.81 -0.61 -2.98
C GLY A 635 18.36 0.84 -3.05
N ARG A 636 19.03 1.69 -2.25
CA ARG A 636 18.74 3.13 -2.08
C ARG A 636 17.38 3.43 -1.43
N ARG A 637 16.85 2.50 -0.64
CA ARG A 637 15.62 2.67 0.14
C ARG A 637 15.87 2.38 1.63
N PRO A 638 16.20 3.39 2.43
CA PRO A 638 16.43 3.22 3.87
C PRO A 638 15.27 2.46 4.54
N GLY A 639 15.60 1.41 5.30
CA GLY A 639 14.60 0.61 6.03
C GLY A 639 13.76 -0.35 5.17
N VAL A 640 13.93 -0.38 3.84
CA VAL A 640 13.20 -1.28 2.92
C VAL A 640 14.15 -2.17 2.13
N SER A 641 15.08 -1.56 1.39
CA SER A 641 16.22 -2.24 0.76
C SER A 641 17.36 -1.24 0.65
N GLU A 642 18.37 -1.37 1.50
CA GLU A 642 19.48 -0.42 1.55
C GLU A 642 20.46 -0.65 0.38
N GLY A 643 20.51 -1.86 -0.17
CA GLY A 643 21.53 -2.29 -1.11
C GLY A 643 22.78 -2.76 -0.39
N MET A 644 23.78 -3.17 -1.15
CA MET A 644 25.01 -3.76 -0.63
C MET A 644 26.25 -3.04 -1.18
N THR A 645 27.28 -2.99 -0.36
CA THR A 645 28.67 -2.81 -0.83
C THR A 645 29.09 -4.06 -1.60
N CYS A 646 30.14 -3.97 -2.40
CA CYS A 646 30.69 -5.15 -3.08
C CYS A 646 31.15 -6.22 -2.08
N ARG A 647 31.72 -5.80 -0.94
CA ARG A 647 32.13 -6.72 0.12
C ARG A 647 30.93 -7.46 0.72
N GLU A 648 29.88 -6.74 1.07
CA GLU A 648 28.63 -7.34 1.58
C GLU A 648 28.05 -8.31 0.54
N LEU A 649 28.00 -7.93 -0.74
CA LEU A 649 27.55 -8.82 -1.81
C LEU A 649 28.41 -10.08 -1.93
N THR A 650 29.74 -9.96 -1.83
CA THR A 650 30.66 -11.10 -1.86
C THR A 650 30.36 -12.08 -0.72
N GLU A 651 30.23 -11.56 0.50
CA GLU A 651 29.93 -12.37 1.68
C GLU A 651 28.52 -12.96 1.62
N PHE A 652 27.55 -12.21 1.11
CA PHE A 652 26.17 -12.64 0.91
C PHE A 652 26.09 -13.82 -0.07
N LEU A 653 26.70 -13.71 -1.25
CA LEU A 653 26.71 -14.79 -2.24
C LEU A 653 27.39 -16.04 -1.70
N ARG A 654 28.53 -15.88 -1.02
CA ARG A 654 29.22 -17.00 -0.38
C ARG A 654 28.34 -17.70 0.66
N GLN A 655 27.64 -16.96 1.51
CA GLN A 655 26.82 -17.55 2.58
C GLN A 655 25.54 -18.21 2.05
N ASN A 656 24.88 -17.62 1.06
CA ASN A 656 23.57 -18.08 0.60
C ASN A 656 23.65 -19.10 -0.54
N PHE A 657 24.67 -19.04 -1.38
CA PHE A 657 24.79 -19.88 -2.59
C PHE A 657 26.11 -20.63 -2.70
N ASN A 658 27.11 -20.24 -1.91
CA ASN A 658 28.48 -20.79 -1.95
C ASN A 658 29.00 -21.07 -3.38
N PRO A 659 28.91 -20.09 -4.30
CA PRO A 659 29.24 -20.34 -5.70
C PRO A 659 30.74 -20.56 -5.87
N ARG A 660 31.12 -21.32 -6.90
CA ARG A 660 32.51 -21.51 -7.28
C ARG A 660 33.11 -20.23 -7.85
N TYR A 661 32.36 -19.55 -8.70
CA TYR A 661 32.77 -18.28 -9.30
C TYR A 661 31.65 -17.24 -9.20
N ALA A 662 31.98 -15.98 -8.96
CA ALA A 662 31.01 -14.89 -8.99
C ALA A 662 31.66 -13.60 -9.47
N LEU A 663 30.95 -12.85 -10.33
CA LEU A 663 31.38 -11.59 -10.92
C LEU A 663 30.32 -10.53 -10.67
N ASN A 664 30.73 -9.38 -10.15
CA ASN A 664 29.84 -8.22 -10.07
C ASN A 664 29.64 -7.64 -11.47
N MET A 665 28.38 -7.36 -11.81
CA MET A 665 27.97 -6.69 -13.04
C MET A 665 27.58 -5.23 -12.74
N ASP A 666 26.99 -4.52 -13.69
CA ASP A 666 26.65 -3.11 -13.52
C ASP A 666 25.55 -2.85 -12.49
N GLY A 667 25.75 -1.86 -11.62
CA GLY A 667 24.89 -1.64 -10.45
C GLY A 667 24.13 -0.32 -10.45
N GLY A 668 23.50 -0.03 -9.32
CA GLY A 668 22.92 1.27 -9.04
C GLY A 668 21.60 1.52 -9.76
N GLY A 669 21.56 2.55 -10.60
CA GLY A 669 20.30 2.99 -11.23
C GLY A 669 19.82 2.07 -12.35
N SER A 670 20.69 1.20 -12.87
CA SER A 670 20.41 0.24 -13.96
C SER A 670 19.99 -1.14 -13.46
N SER A 671 20.19 -1.46 -12.17
CA SER A 671 19.92 -2.79 -11.61
C SER A 671 18.48 -3.22 -11.83
N THR A 672 18.28 -4.19 -12.71
CA THR A 672 16.97 -4.67 -13.17
C THR A 672 17.03 -6.15 -13.50
N LEU A 673 16.08 -6.92 -12.98
CA LEU A 673 15.83 -8.32 -13.33
C LEU A 673 14.38 -8.49 -13.75
N CYS A 674 14.17 -9.15 -14.88
CA CYS A 674 12.86 -9.53 -15.38
C CYS A 674 12.74 -11.06 -15.42
N ILE A 675 11.61 -11.60 -14.97
CA ILE A 675 11.34 -13.03 -14.91
C ILE A 675 9.90 -13.29 -15.35
N SER A 676 9.72 -14.12 -16.36
CA SER A 676 8.41 -14.37 -16.96
C SER A 676 7.37 -14.81 -15.93
N GLY A 677 6.21 -14.13 -15.93
CA GLY A 677 5.10 -14.41 -15.02
C GLY A 677 5.33 -13.99 -13.56
N GLN A 678 6.44 -13.33 -13.23
CA GLN A 678 6.76 -12.85 -11.88
C GLN A 678 6.85 -11.32 -11.86
N GLY A 679 6.74 -10.72 -10.66
CA GLY A 679 6.88 -9.28 -10.48
C GLY A 679 5.72 -8.49 -11.09
N ASP A 680 6.04 -7.40 -11.79
CA ASP A 680 5.04 -6.59 -12.49
C ASP A 680 4.32 -7.40 -13.59
N PRO A 681 2.97 -7.40 -13.64
CA PRO A 681 2.22 -8.19 -14.61
C PRO A 681 2.45 -7.82 -16.07
N ALA A 682 2.85 -6.58 -16.37
CA ALA A 682 3.06 -6.10 -17.74
C ALA A 682 4.52 -6.18 -18.17
N THR A 683 5.46 -5.87 -17.28
CA THR A 683 6.89 -5.77 -17.62
C THR A 683 7.73 -6.94 -17.14
N HIS A 684 7.19 -7.80 -16.26
CA HIS A 684 7.86 -8.92 -15.61
C HIS A 684 9.05 -8.52 -14.72
N VAL A 685 9.19 -7.23 -14.38
CA VAL A 685 10.26 -6.72 -13.51
C VAL A 685 9.99 -7.15 -12.07
N VAL A 686 10.94 -7.84 -11.45
CA VAL A 686 10.76 -8.39 -10.09
C VAL A 686 11.27 -7.46 -8.98
N ASN A 687 12.31 -6.66 -9.25
CA ASN A 687 12.84 -5.68 -8.29
C ASN A 687 12.19 -4.30 -8.44
N TYR A 688 12.62 -3.30 -7.66
CA TYR A 688 12.14 -1.90 -7.74
C TYR A 688 13.26 -0.98 -8.22
N PRO A 689 13.55 -0.93 -9.54
CA PRO A 689 14.73 -0.23 -10.04
C PRO A 689 14.77 1.25 -9.62
N SER A 690 15.93 1.71 -9.17
CA SER A 690 16.06 3.04 -8.56
C SER A 690 16.21 4.21 -9.55
N GLY A 691 16.15 3.95 -10.87
CA GLY A 691 16.44 4.93 -11.91
C GLY A 691 15.49 6.13 -11.93
N SER A 692 14.19 5.90 -11.69
CA SER A 692 13.16 6.95 -11.64
C SER A 692 13.06 7.68 -10.29
N ARG A 693 13.81 7.20 -9.27
CA ARG A 693 13.68 7.60 -7.86
C ARG A 693 12.32 7.33 -7.22
N ARG A 694 11.39 6.66 -7.91
CA ARG A 694 10.12 6.16 -7.35
C ARG A 694 10.28 4.71 -6.89
N TYR A 695 9.46 4.28 -5.92
CA TYR A 695 9.50 2.90 -5.43
C TYR A 695 8.43 2.08 -6.15
N ASP A 696 8.71 1.78 -7.42
CA ASP A 696 7.83 1.03 -8.30
C ASP A 696 8.67 0.13 -9.24
N HIS A 697 8.00 -0.71 -10.01
CA HIS A 697 8.63 -1.59 -10.99
C HIS A 697 8.98 -0.87 -12.32
N SER A 698 8.73 0.45 -12.42
CA SER A 698 8.88 1.22 -13.66
C SER A 698 10.18 2.02 -13.76
N GLY A 699 11.02 1.97 -12.71
CA GLY A 699 12.25 2.76 -12.64
C GLY A 699 13.43 2.26 -13.46
N GLU A 700 13.21 1.38 -14.44
CA GLU A 700 14.25 0.79 -15.29
C GLU A 700 15.05 1.86 -16.04
N ARG A 701 16.33 1.57 -16.30
CA ARG A 701 17.19 2.43 -17.12
C ARG A 701 17.28 1.87 -18.55
N ARG A 702 17.35 2.75 -19.53
CA ARG A 702 17.65 2.37 -20.93
C ARG A 702 19.14 2.03 -21.08
N LEU A 703 19.45 0.86 -21.62
CA LEU A 703 20.78 0.31 -21.77
C LEU A 703 20.96 -0.28 -23.19
N PHE A 704 22.21 -0.37 -23.64
CA PHE A 704 22.55 -1.03 -24.90
C PHE A 704 22.83 -2.53 -24.73
N THR A 705 22.98 -3.01 -23.49
CA THR A 705 23.49 -4.36 -23.21
C THR A 705 22.67 -5.05 -22.13
N HIS A 706 22.28 -6.29 -22.41
CA HIS A 706 21.46 -7.12 -21.53
C HIS A 706 21.90 -8.58 -21.62
N PHE A 707 21.72 -9.30 -20.53
CA PHE A 707 21.78 -10.76 -20.53
C PHE A 707 20.37 -11.31 -20.62
N VAL A 708 20.13 -12.23 -21.55
CA VAL A 708 18.82 -12.85 -21.75
C VAL A 708 18.95 -14.37 -21.79
N LEU A 709 18.04 -15.06 -21.10
CA LEU A 709 17.85 -16.51 -21.23
C LEU A 709 16.73 -16.77 -22.22
N VAL A 710 17.08 -17.33 -23.38
CA VAL A 710 16.16 -17.62 -24.47
C VAL A 710 16.03 -19.13 -24.65
N LYS A 711 14.88 -19.57 -25.16
CA LYS A 711 14.66 -20.99 -25.46
C LYS A 711 15.60 -21.42 -26.60
N GLU A 712 16.25 -22.57 -26.47
CA GLU A 712 17.03 -23.17 -27.56
C GLU A 712 16.08 -23.48 -28.74
N GLN A 713 16.51 -23.15 -29.97
CA GLN A 713 15.75 -23.41 -31.20
C GLN A 713 15.95 -24.84 -31.70
#